data_AF-A0A1I1HSJ9-F1
#
_entry.id   AF-A0A1I1HSJ9-F1
#
_cell.length_a   1.000
_cell.length_b   1.000
_cell.length_c   1.000
_cell.angle_alpha   90.00
_cell.angle_beta   90.00
_cell.angle_gamma   90.00
#
_symmetry.space_group_name_H-M   'P 1'
#
loop_
_entity.id
_entity.type
_entity.pdbx_description
1 polymer ?
#
loop_
_entity_poly.entity_id
_entity_poly.type
_entity_poly.pdbx_seq_one_letter_code
_entity_poly.pdbx_strand_id
1 'polypeptide(L)'
;MSYITNLISAMFLALLFVTCQTTENRILSHKPSYSGIYPHLAHYNEEGECGTGAIVPWADRLWVITYGPHLPFGSSDKLYEITPDLQQIVREESIGGTPANRMIHPESNQLFIGPYAIDARGNVRTIPYERMPGRHTGNARHLADPANKLYYGTMEEGFYAVDVHTLEVDTLFLDGNAMRKPGEMGQEAHLLPGAHGKGLYSGQGVLVYSNNGEATQEALKRFDVEAGVLAEWDGTAWNIVRRNQFVEVTGPGGIEGNANPETDPIWATGWDHKSVLVGVRSPGRGWDFYRLPKASHSYDGAHGWNTEWPRIRNIGTAAEPDYLMTMHGLFWRFPATFTAENTTGIRPRSAYLKVIGDFTRWRDGLVFGTDDSAQKEFLNKRKAKGGIEGPGQSNSNLWFTSLDKPDQLGPNTASGAVWLREDVSAGALSEPFLFAGWDERAVWASNEGAQQTTLTFEVDKAGNGQWTALETITLQPGKPVHRVFPAGDTGEWIRVRNAGAAKLTVQFTYTDRTRFRQQASTLFTGMATIVDEKQATGGLLYGLGDNRRALGILAGTITENGFSETGYYELDGDMKLKRMEDTATAAFIREKFAIPREVVTIDSASVLVVDDRGRRWRLPLGDNHYTPYTDRGVLRICREVATERDLLNVHGTFYELPAENADGFAKMRPIASHKLKVHDYASYRGLLVMTGITGGSDNKHIILSDDGMASVWAGTIDDLWKLGKPVGMGGPWKNSEAKRGVASDPYLIGFYDQRTLELSHNAPEPVTFRIEVEPVGHGPWMTYDEVTVVPGATFRHTFAHGFQARWIRFVANRDCEATAWLTYR
;
A
#
# COMPACT_ATOMS: atom_id res chain seq x y z
N MET A 1 -38.57 53.68 -32.98
CA MET A 1 -37.14 53.31 -32.83
C MET A 1 -36.83 52.66 -31.47
N SER A 2 -37.79 51.96 -30.83
CA SER A 2 -37.60 51.26 -29.55
C SER A 2 -37.98 49.77 -29.60
N TYR A 3 -38.42 49.28 -30.77
CA TYR A 3 -38.79 47.87 -30.98
C TYR A 3 -37.69 47.05 -31.65
N ILE A 4 -36.71 47.68 -32.30
CA ILE A 4 -35.59 47.00 -32.99
C ILE A 4 -34.44 46.71 -32.02
N THR A 5 -34.27 47.53 -30.98
CA THR A 5 -33.22 47.37 -29.96
C THR A 5 -33.48 46.22 -28.98
N ASN A 6 -34.76 45.88 -28.73
CA ASN A 6 -35.13 44.77 -27.85
C ASN A 6 -35.04 43.40 -28.55
N LEU A 7 -35.17 43.34 -29.88
CA LEU A 7 -34.98 42.08 -30.63
C LEU A 7 -33.49 41.71 -30.73
N ILE A 8 -32.60 42.70 -30.87
CA ILE A 8 -31.15 42.47 -30.96
C ILE A 8 -30.56 42.06 -29.59
N SER A 9 -31.09 42.62 -28.49
CA SER A 9 -30.66 42.23 -27.14
C SER A 9 -31.14 40.82 -26.74
N ALA A 10 -32.31 40.38 -27.22
CA ALA A 10 -32.80 39.02 -27.01
C ALA A 10 -32.04 37.97 -27.85
N MET A 11 -31.60 38.34 -29.07
CA MET A 11 -30.74 37.47 -29.89
C MET A 11 -29.33 37.32 -29.33
N PHE A 12 -28.75 38.37 -28.72
CA PHE A 12 -27.44 38.28 -28.07
C PHE A 12 -27.49 37.49 -26.76
N LEU A 13 -28.58 37.55 -25.99
CA LEU A 13 -28.76 36.71 -24.81
C LEU A 13 -28.99 35.23 -25.19
N ALA A 14 -29.69 34.95 -26.29
CA ALA A 14 -29.87 33.58 -26.78
C ALA A 14 -28.58 32.95 -27.35
N LEU A 15 -27.66 33.75 -27.93
CA LEU A 15 -26.34 33.26 -28.35
C LEU A 15 -25.37 33.00 -27.17
N LEU A 16 -25.55 33.69 -26.04
CA LEU A 16 -24.77 33.44 -24.82
C LEU A 16 -25.22 32.21 -24.03
N PHE A 17 -26.44 31.70 -24.26
CA PHE A 17 -26.90 30.43 -23.69
C PHE A 17 -26.63 29.19 -24.56
N VAL A 18 -26.16 29.37 -25.81
CA VAL A 18 -25.76 28.27 -26.71
C VAL A 18 -24.24 28.05 -26.72
N THR A 19 -23.46 28.87 -26.01
CA THR A 19 -22.02 28.65 -25.77
C THR A 19 -21.72 28.13 -24.37
N CYS A 20 -22.72 27.64 -23.64
CA CYS A 20 -22.50 26.60 -22.65
C CYS A 20 -22.27 25.30 -23.44
N GLN A 21 -21.06 25.17 -24.00
CA GLN A 21 -20.59 23.89 -24.49
C GLN A 21 -20.75 22.94 -23.32
N THR A 22 -21.73 22.04 -23.47
CA THR A 22 -21.68 20.71 -22.87
C THR A 22 -20.22 20.30 -22.89
N THR A 23 -19.63 20.10 -21.70
CA THR A 23 -18.49 19.20 -21.57
C THR A 23 -18.96 17.86 -22.10
N GLU A 24 -18.88 17.68 -23.42
CA GLU A 24 -18.92 16.37 -24.04
C GLU A 24 -17.90 15.58 -23.24
N ASN A 25 -18.34 14.48 -22.63
CA ASN A 25 -17.45 13.46 -22.12
C ASN A 25 -16.57 13.04 -23.30
N ARG A 26 -15.43 13.70 -23.45
CA ARG A 26 -14.49 13.45 -24.53
C ARG A 26 -14.04 12.02 -24.28
N ILE A 27 -14.50 11.10 -25.13
CA ILE A 27 -14.13 9.70 -25.06
C ILE A 27 -12.60 9.68 -25.13
N LEU A 28 -11.94 9.39 -23.99
CA LEU A 28 -10.49 9.44 -23.88
C LEU A 28 -9.83 8.41 -24.80
N SER A 29 -10.53 7.31 -25.08
CA SER A 29 -10.14 6.29 -26.05
C SER A 29 -11.35 5.45 -26.46
N HIS A 30 -11.35 4.93 -27.69
CA HIS A 30 -12.29 3.91 -28.16
C HIS A 30 -11.95 2.50 -27.65
N LYS A 31 -10.83 2.33 -26.95
CA LYS A 31 -10.41 1.06 -26.34
C LYS A 31 -11.11 0.82 -24.99
N PRO A 32 -11.29 -0.45 -24.58
CA PRO A 32 -11.91 -0.79 -23.30
C PRO A 32 -11.18 -0.17 -22.10
N SER A 33 -11.95 0.17 -21.06
CA SER A 33 -11.42 0.62 -19.77
C SER A 33 -12.24 0.06 -18.62
N TYR A 34 -11.54 -0.42 -17.58
CA TYR A 34 -12.14 -1.04 -16.40
C TYR A 34 -11.61 -0.31 -15.18
N SER A 35 -12.49 0.43 -14.51
CA SER A 35 -12.17 1.22 -13.31
C SER A 35 -10.97 2.15 -13.48
N GLY A 36 -10.79 2.71 -14.69
CA GLY A 36 -9.72 3.65 -15.00
C GLY A 36 -8.42 3.01 -15.50
N ILE A 37 -8.38 1.68 -15.66
CA ILE A 37 -7.24 0.98 -16.26
C ILE A 37 -7.58 0.69 -17.71
N TYR A 38 -6.63 0.97 -18.60
CA TYR A 38 -6.73 0.73 -20.03
C TYR A 38 -5.81 -0.43 -20.42
N PRO A 39 -6.32 -1.64 -20.69
CA PRO A 39 -5.48 -2.83 -20.87
C PRO A 39 -4.50 -2.74 -22.05
N HIS A 40 -4.81 -1.91 -23.05
CA HIS A 40 -3.92 -1.68 -24.19
C HIS A 40 -2.67 -0.87 -23.84
N LEU A 41 -2.64 -0.18 -22.69
CA LEU A 41 -1.48 0.58 -22.20
C LEU A 41 -0.51 -0.27 -21.36
N ALA A 42 -0.83 -1.54 -21.11
CA ALA A 42 -0.03 -2.38 -20.22
C ALA A 42 1.41 -2.58 -20.74
N HIS A 43 2.35 -2.48 -19.82
CA HIS A 43 3.77 -2.65 -20.07
C HIS A 43 4.20 -4.08 -19.78
N TYR A 44 5.18 -4.58 -20.54
CA TYR A 44 5.73 -5.92 -20.43
C TYR A 44 7.22 -5.88 -20.68
N ASN A 45 7.96 -6.73 -19.97
CA ASN A 45 9.39 -6.93 -20.16
C ASN A 45 9.73 -8.44 -20.08
N GLU A 46 11.01 -8.78 -20.09
CA GLU A 46 11.54 -10.16 -20.07
C GLU A 46 12.09 -10.55 -18.69
N GLU A 47 12.07 -9.61 -17.75
CA GLU A 47 12.68 -9.73 -16.43
C GLU A 47 11.66 -10.07 -15.33
N GLY A 48 12.16 -10.23 -14.10
CA GLY A 48 11.37 -10.76 -12.99
C GLY A 48 10.28 -9.83 -12.44
N GLU A 49 10.28 -8.56 -12.84
CA GLU A 49 9.38 -7.49 -12.40
C GLU A 49 9.26 -6.46 -13.52
N CYS A 50 8.15 -5.75 -13.62
CA CYS A 50 7.91 -4.71 -14.62
C CYS A 50 7.12 -3.57 -13.98
N GLY A 51 7.76 -2.78 -13.12
CA GLY A 51 7.09 -1.67 -12.45
C GLY A 51 7.20 -0.36 -13.23
N THR A 52 6.37 0.61 -12.88
CA THR A 52 6.48 1.99 -13.41
C THR A 52 7.38 2.83 -12.50
N GLY A 53 8.56 3.22 -12.98
CA GLY A 53 9.54 3.97 -12.19
C GLY A 53 9.25 5.47 -12.11
N ALA A 54 8.74 6.05 -13.19
CA ALA A 54 8.45 7.48 -13.28
C ALA A 54 7.34 7.79 -14.28
N ILE A 55 6.52 8.80 -13.97
CA ILE A 55 5.51 9.37 -14.87
C ILE A 55 5.59 10.89 -14.86
N VAL A 56 5.73 11.51 -16.03
CA VAL A 56 5.83 12.98 -16.15
C VAL A 56 5.02 13.51 -17.35
N PRO A 57 4.12 14.48 -17.14
CA PRO A 57 3.55 15.28 -18.23
C PRO A 57 4.61 16.22 -18.78
N TRP A 58 4.92 16.12 -20.08
CA TRP A 58 5.90 16.98 -20.73
C TRP A 58 5.63 17.04 -22.24
N ALA A 59 5.78 18.23 -22.84
CA ALA A 59 5.57 18.46 -24.28
C ALA A 59 4.22 17.91 -24.81
N ASP A 60 3.12 18.17 -24.09
CA ASP A 60 1.76 17.69 -24.40
C ASP A 60 1.63 16.16 -24.51
N ARG A 61 2.52 15.42 -23.83
CA ARG A 61 2.53 13.97 -23.73
C ARG A 61 2.63 13.54 -22.27
N LEU A 62 2.27 12.29 -22.02
CA LEU A 62 2.55 11.62 -20.76
C LEU A 62 3.72 10.67 -21.01
N TRP A 63 4.86 10.95 -20.37
CA TRP A 63 6.06 10.11 -20.45
C TRP A 63 6.08 9.12 -19.31
N VAL A 64 6.36 7.86 -19.62
CA VAL A 64 6.36 6.75 -18.67
C VAL A 64 7.61 5.92 -18.90
N ILE A 65 8.31 5.57 -17.84
CA ILE A 65 9.46 4.66 -17.91
C ILE A 65 9.19 3.45 -17.01
N THR A 66 9.47 2.26 -17.51
CA THR A 66 9.41 1.03 -16.72
C THR A 66 10.78 0.59 -16.26
N TYR A 67 10.79 -0.33 -15.30
CA TYR A 67 12.00 -0.95 -14.81
C TYR A 67 11.82 -2.45 -14.52
N GLY A 68 12.95 -3.16 -14.57
CA GLY A 68 13.11 -4.51 -14.08
C GLY A 68 13.92 -4.58 -12.78
N PRO A 69 13.98 -5.73 -12.11
CA PRO A 69 14.57 -5.86 -10.79
C PRO A 69 16.10 -5.95 -10.88
N HIS A 70 16.79 -4.97 -10.29
CA HIS A 70 18.26 -4.91 -10.18
C HIS A 70 19.01 -4.95 -11.52
N LEU A 71 18.75 -4.01 -12.43
CA LEU A 71 19.33 -3.94 -13.78
C LEU A 71 20.15 -2.64 -13.98
N PRO A 72 21.38 -2.57 -13.46
CA PRO A 72 22.23 -1.37 -13.51
C PRO A 72 22.86 -1.07 -14.89
N PHE A 73 22.72 -1.97 -15.87
CA PHE A 73 23.38 -1.89 -17.17
C PHE A 73 22.42 -2.04 -18.36
N GLY A 74 21.14 -1.75 -18.15
CA GLY A 74 20.09 -1.87 -19.17
C GLY A 74 19.28 -3.16 -19.11
N SER A 75 18.18 -3.20 -19.86
CA SER A 75 17.19 -4.28 -19.85
C SER A 75 16.25 -4.22 -21.06
N SER A 76 15.24 -5.09 -21.09
CA SER A 76 14.15 -5.03 -22.07
C SER A 76 13.11 -3.94 -21.79
N ASP A 77 13.16 -3.27 -20.63
CA ASP A 77 12.28 -2.16 -20.26
C ASP A 77 12.33 -0.98 -21.23
N LYS A 78 11.28 -0.15 -21.20
CA LYS A 78 11.06 0.87 -22.22
C LYS A 78 10.72 2.23 -21.65
N LEU A 79 11.06 3.25 -22.45
CA LEU A 79 10.47 4.57 -22.37
C LEU A 79 9.25 4.61 -23.30
N TYR A 80 8.13 5.05 -22.75
CA TYR A 80 6.86 5.21 -23.46
C TYR A 80 6.47 6.68 -23.53
N GLU A 81 5.99 7.08 -24.69
CA GLU A 81 5.30 8.35 -24.93
C GLU A 81 3.81 8.04 -25.12
N ILE A 82 2.94 8.65 -24.31
CA ILE A 82 1.49 8.47 -24.42
C ILE A 82 0.84 9.77 -24.86
N THR A 83 0.05 9.68 -25.92
CA THR A 83 -0.65 10.83 -26.50
C THR A 83 -1.92 11.18 -25.70
N PRO A 84 -2.40 12.42 -25.87
CA PRO A 84 -3.76 12.86 -25.56
C PRO A 84 -4.93 11.87 -25.72
N ASP A 85 -4.92 11.04 -26.75
CA ASP A 85 -5.96 10.06 -27.10
C ASP A 85 -5.60 8.63 -26.66
N LEU A 86 -4.63 8.51 -25.74
CA LEU A 86 -4.14 7.27 -25.16
C LEU A 86 -3.55 6.31 -26.19
N GLN A 87 -2.89 6.84 -27.23
CA GLN A 87 -1.99 6.03 -28.06
C GLN A 87 -0.64 5.94 -27.36
N GLN A 88 -0.13 4.72 -27.25
CA GLN A 88 1.17 4.43 -26.66
C GLN A 88 2.21 4.25 -27.76
N ILE A 89 3.29 5.01 -27.66
CA ILE A 89 4.43 4.96 -28.57
C ILE A 89 5.61 4.44 -27.77
N VAL A 90 6.20 3.32 -28.20
CA VAL A 90 7.43 2.79 -27.63
C VAL A 90 8.61 3.54 -28.27
N ARG A 91 9.44 4.18 -27.45
CA ARG A 91 10.58 4.96 -27.94
C ARG A 91 11.73 4.04 -28.33
N GLU A 92 12.28 4.23 -29.52
CA GLU A 92 13.39 3.42 -30.05
C GLU A 92 14.71 3.67 -29.28
N GLU A 93 14.79 4.80 -28.61
CA GLU A 93 15.93 5.23 -27.80
C GLU A 93 16.07 4.41 -26.50
N SER A 94 15.10 3.54 -26.19
CA SER A 94 15.01 2.76 -24.96
C SER A 94 16.17 1.78 -24.79
N ILE A 95 16.92 1.92 -23.69
CA ILE A 95 17.98 1.01 -23.24
C ILE A 95 17.66 0.27 -21.92
N GLY A 96 16.44 0.42 -21.40
CA GLY A 96 15.95 -0.25 -20.19
C GLY A 96 16.70 0.12 -18.90
N GLY A 97 16.78 -0.82 -17.96
CA GLY A 97 17.46 -0.75 -16.67
C GLY A 97 16.52 -0.71 -15.46
N THR A 98 17.01 -0.19 -14.33
CA THR A 98 16.18 0.13 -13.15
C THR A 98 16.08 1.62 -12.82
N PRO A 99 15.46 2.45 -13.69
CA PRO A 99 15.28 3.87 -13.44
C PRO A 99 13.97 4.22 -12.71
N ALA A 100 14.06 5.15 -11.76
CA ALA A 100 12.90 5.83 -11.13
C ALA A 100 13.14 7.34 -10.92
N ASN A 101 14.26 7.85 -11.41
CA ASN A 101 14.62 9.26 -11.39
C ASN A 101 13.81 10.06 -12.43
N ARG A 102 13.48 11.29 -12.08
CA ARG A 102 12.95 12.30 -13.00
C ARG A 102 13.22 13.70 -12.51
N MET A 103 13.36 14.63 -13.44
CA MET A 103 13.41 16.06 -13.16
C MET A 103 13.04 16.83 -14.43
N ILE A 104 12.14 17.81 -14.31
CA ILE A 104 12.01 18.86 -15.33
C ILE A 104 13.07 19.89 -14.97
N HIS A 105 14.03 20.14 -15.86
CA HIS A 105 15.13 21.07 -15.62
C HIS A 105 14.80 22.44 -16.25
N PRO A 106 14.35 23.44 -15.46
CA PRO A 106 13.80 24.68 -16.00
C PRO A 106 14.79 25.45 -16.88
N GLU A 107 16.06 25.50 -16.49
CA GLU A 107 17.11 26.30 -17.15
C GLU A 107 17.42 25.78 -18.56
N SER A 108 17.31 24.47 -18.77
CA SER A 108 17.53 23.86 -20.08
C SER A 108 16.25 23.61 -20.87
N ASN A 109 15.09 23.77 -20.23
CA ASN A 109 13.77 23.43 -20.79
C ASN A 109 13.71 21.99 -21.33
N GLN A 110 14.13 21.03 -20.51
CA GLN A 110 14.17 19.60 -20.83
C GLN A 110 13.62 18.77 -19.67
N LEU A 111 13.00 17.64 -20.01
CA LEU A 111 12.69 16.58 -19.06
C LEU A 111 13.85 15.57 -19.05
N PHE A 112 14.41 15.31 -17.87
CA PHE A 112 15.29 14.19 -17.61
C PHE A 112 14.50 13.09 -16.91
N ILE A 113 14.48 11.88 -17.48
CA ILE A 113 13.73 10.73 -16.95
C ILE A 113 14.53 9.46 -17.26
N GLY A 114 14.89 8.68 -16.24
CA GLY A 114 15.86 7.60 -16.45
C GLY A 114 17.18 8.12 -17.04
N PRO A 115 17.82 7.38 -17.96
CA PRO A 115 19.00 7.82 -18.69
C PRO A 115 18.69 8.76 -19.86
N TYR A 116 17.46 9.29 -19.97
CA TYR A 116 17.00 10.06 -21.14
C TYR A 116 16.86 11.54 -20.84
N ALA A 117 17.21 12.37 -21.83
CA ALA A 117 16.93 13.81 -21.87
C ALA A 117 15.98 14.10 -23.04
N ILE A 118 14.87 14.78 -22.74
CA ILE A 118 13.76 15.01 -23.68
C ILE A 118 13.52 16.51 -23.82
N ASP A 119 13.70 17.04 -25.03
CA ASP A 119 13.49 18.46 -25.29
C ASP A 119 11.99 18.85 -25.31
N ALA A 120 11.70 20.15 -25.34
CA ALA A 120 10.32 20.65 -25.40
C ALA A 120 9.54 20.27 -26.67
N ARG A 121 10.20 19.67 -27.67
CA ARG A 121 9.58 19.12 -28.89
C ARG A 121 9.42 17.61 -28.84
N GLY A 122 9.83 16.96 -27.75
CA GLY A 122 9.76 15.51 -27.57
C GLY A 122 10.91 14.73 -28.20
N ASN A 123 12.02 15.38 -28.60
CA ASN A 123 13.19 14.67 -29.10
C ASN A 123 13.95 14.06 -27.93
N VAL A 124 14.27 12.76 -28.02
CA VAL A 124 14.92 12.00 -26.95
C VAL A 124 16.41 11.85 -27.26
N ARG A 125 17.25 12.04 -26.24
CA ARG A 125 18.67 11.73 -26.24
C ARG A 125 18.98 10.79 -25.07
N THR A 126 19.90 9.86 -25.26
CA THR A 126 20.19 8.80 -24.29
C THR A 126 21.62 8.93 -23.76
N ILE A 127 21.78 8.81 -22.44
CA ILE A 127 23.07 8.63 -21.77
C ILE A 127 23.33 7.12 -21.65
N PRO A 128 24.35 6.57 -22.32
CA PRO A 128 24.65 5.14 -22.25
C PRO A 128 25.09 4.70 -20.84
N TYR A 129 24.69 3.51 -20.40
CA TYR A 129 25.08 2.96 -19.10
C TYR A 129 26.60 2.74 -18.97
N GLU A 130 27.35 2.63 -20.07
CA GLU A 130 28.81 2.59 -20.05
C GLU A 130 29.44 3.90 -19.55
N ARG A 131 28.71 5.02 -19.65
CA ARG A 131 29.15 6.34 -19.17
C ARG A 131 28.56 6.70 -17.81
N MET A 132 27.38 6.18 -17.49
CA MET A 132 26.68 6.44 -16.23
C MET A 132 26.00 5.16 -15.71
N PRO A 133 26.78 4.17 -15.22
CA PRO A 133 26.25 2.90 -14.77
C PRO A 133 25.40 3.05 -13.50
N GLY A 134 24.50 2.10 -13.28
CA GLY A 134 23.73 2.01 -12.04
C GLY A 134 22.23 2.14 -12.23
N ARG A 135 21.50 1.95 -11.14
CA ARG A 135 20.04 2.02 -11.08
C ARG A 135 19.62 3.44 -10.73
N HIS A 136 19.37 4.30 -11.73
CA HIS A 136 19.12 5.73 -11.51
C HIS A 136 17.86 5.96 -10.65
N THR A 137 18.00 6.54 -9.46
CA THR A 137 16.91 6.61 -8.46
C THR A 137 16.38 8.03 -8.24
N GLY A 138 17.24 9.06 -8.39
CA GLY A 138 16.83 10.45 -8.27
C GLY A 138 17.71 11.41 -9.07
N ASN A 139 17.14 12.57 -9.40
CA ASN A 139 17.82 13.70 -10.02
C ASN A 139 17.68 14.94 -9.12
N ALA A 140 18.67 15.82 -9.10
CA ALA A 140 18.64 17.05 -8.32
C ALA A 140 19.34 18.20 -9.04
N ARG A 141 19.02 19.45 -8.69
CA ARG A 141 19.73 20.63 -9.24
C ARG A 141 21.18 20.62 -8.78
N HIS A 142 22.09 21.05 -9.64
CA HIS A 142 23.49 21.15 -9.27
C HIS A 142 23.71 22.28 -8.25
N LEU A 143 24.51 22.04 -7.21
CA LEU A 143 24.69 23.01 -6.11
C LEU A 143 25.42 24.29 -6.56
N ALA A 144 26.39 24.16 -7.45
CA ALA A 144 27.26 25.27 -7.86
C ALA A 144 27.02 25.80 -9.28
N ASP A 145 26.31 25.03 -10.12
CA ASP A 145 26.11 25.34 -11.55
C ASP A 145 24.75 24.80 -12.03
N PRO A 146 23.64 25.23 -11.39
CA PRO A 146 22.30 24.73 -11.72
C PRO A 146 21.84 25.13 -13.13
N ALA A 147 22.49 26.12 -13.77
CA ALA A 147 22.11 26.54 -15.12
C ALA A 147 22.50 25.50 -16.19
N ASN A 148 23.65 24.85 -16.01
CA ASN A 148 24.24 23.99 -17.04
C ASN A 148 24.32 22.52 -16.61
N LYS A 149 24.14 22.21 -15.32
CA LYS A 149 24.32 20.87 -14.77
C LYS A 149 23.20 20.45 -13.84
N LEU A 150 23.04 19.14 -13.73
CA LEU A 150 22.22 18.49 -12.71
C LEU A 150 22.92 17.25 -12.15
N TYR A 151 22.51 16.80 -10.98
CA TYR A 151 23.00 15.57 -10.37
C TYR A 151 22.10 14.39 -10.67
N TYR A 152 22.71 13.24 -10.92
CA TYR A 152 22.09 11.92 -10.91
C TYR A 152 22.58 11.14 -9.69
N GLY A 153 21.67 10.41 -9.05
CA GLY A 153 21.97 9.47 -7.99
C GLY A 153 21.43 8.08 -8.33
N THR A 154 22.15 7.03 -7.96
CA THR A 154 21.74 5.63 -8.16
C THR A 154 21.40 4.92 -6.85
N MET A 155 20.80 3.73 -6.95
CA MET A 155 20.47 2.92 -5.77
C MET A 155 21.70 2.39 -5.02
N GLU A 156 22.83 2.20 -5.72
CA GLU A 156 24.11 1.74 -5.19
C GLU A 156 25.14 2.88 -5.16
N GLU A 157 24.69 4.08 -4.78
CA GLU A 157 25.56 5.19 -4.35
C GLU A 157 26.50 5.75 -5.44
N GLY A 158 26.12 5.56 -6.70
CA GLY A 158 26.69 6.30 -7.82
C GLY A 158 26.12 7.71 -7.87
N PHE A 159 27.00 8.71 -7.92
CA PHE A 159 26.63 10.12 -8.00
C PHE A 159 27.39 10.78 -9.15
N TYR A 160 26.65 11.41 -10.04
CA TYR A 160 27.18 11.98 -11.28
C TYR A 160 26.69 13.40 -11.47
N ALA A 161 27.53 14.29 -12.00
CA ALA A 161 27.13 15.60 -12.52
C ALA A 161 27.05 15.52 -14.05
N VAL A 162 25.92 15.89 -14.62
CA VAL A 162 25.67 15.80 -16.07
C VAL A 162 25.45 17.17 -16.66
N ASP A 163 26.19 17.48 -17.73
CA ASP A 163 25.94 18.67 -18.54
C ASP A 163 24.63 18.50 -19.33
N VAL A 164 23.69 19.42 -19.14
CA VAL A 164 22.34 19.31 -19.69
C VAL A 164 22.28 19.52 -21.22
N HIS A 165 23.31 20.12 -21.80
CA HIS A 165 23.40 20.42 -23.22
C HIS A 165 24.15 19.33 -23.99
N THR A 166 25.27 18.83 -23.47
CA THR A 166 26.12 17.83 -24.16
C THR A 166 25.87 16.40 -23.71
N LEU A 167 25.29 16.21 -22.51
CA LEU A 167 25.19 14.92 -21.81
C LEU A 167 26.56 14.31 -21.45
N GLU A 168 27.59 15.15 -21.33
CA GLU A 168 28.85 14.74 -20.73
C GLU A 168 28.66 14.46 -19.23
N VAL A 169 29.25 13.36 -18.76
CA VAL A 169 29.07 12.83 -17.40
C VAL A 169 30.38 13.00 -16.64
N ASP A 170 30.32 13.72 -15.54
CA ASP A 170 31.37 13.83 -14.54
C ASP A 170 31.02 12.92 -13.34
N THR A 171 31.89 11.96 -13.02
CA THR A 171 31.64 10.97 -11.98
C THR A 171 32.20 11.48 -10.65
N LEU A 172 31.32 11.80 -9.71
CA LEU A 172 31.70 12.20 -8.36
C LEU A 172 32.00 10.98 -7.49
N PHE A 173 31.12 9.98 -7.58
CA PHE A 173 31.24 8.69 -6.91
C PHE A 173 30.74 7.62 -7.88
N LEU A 174 31.56 6.59 -8.13
CA LEU A 174 31.21 5.51 -9.04
C LEU A 174 30.20 4.56 -8.38
N ASP A 175 29.20 4.11 -9.14
CA ASP A 175 28.18 3.16 -8.66
C ASP A 175 28.79 1.83 -8.16
N GLY A 176 28.27 1.34 -7.03
CA GLY A 176 28.73 0.11 -6.38
C GLY A 176 28.69 -1.12 -7.29
N ASN A 177 27.73 -1.22 -8.22
CA ASN A 177 27.66 -2.34 -9.17
C ASN A 177 28.87 -2.39 -10.11
N ALA A 178 29.48 -1.24 -10.43
CA ALA A 178 30.70 -1.17 -11.24
C ALA A 178 31.96 -1.53 -10.45
N MET A 179 31.89 -1.54 -9.12
CA MET A 179 33.00 -1.85 -8.20
C MET A 179 32.85 -3.20 -7.50
N ARG A 180 31.71 -3.88 -7.69
CA ARG A 180 31.31 -5.08 -6.94
C ARG A 180 32.33 -6.21 -7.06
N LYS A 181 32.67 -6.82 -5.93
CA LYS A 181 33.56 -7.96 -5.83
C LYS A 181 32.79 -9.28 -5.84
N PRO A 182 33.43 -10.39 -6.26
CA PRO A 182 32.82 -11.72 -6.13
C PRO A 182 32.45 -12.03 -4.67
N GLY A 183 31.18 -12.37 -4.43
CA GLY A 183 30.67 -12.77 -3.11
C GLY A 183 29.88 -11.69 -2.36
N GLU A 184 29.94 -10.43 -2.78
CA GLU A 184 29.11 -9.33 -2.27
C GLU A 184 27.65 -9.47 -2.73
N MET A 185 26.70 -8.98 -1.93
CA MET A 185 25.30 -8.95 -2.36
C MET A 185 25.13 -7.96 -3.51
N GLY A 186 24.11 -8.18 -4.37
CA GLY A 186 23.91 -7.33 -5.55
C GLY A 186 23.73 -5.85 -5.20
N GLN A 187 23.10 -5.56 -4.06
CA GLN A 187 22.75 -4.23 -3.57
C GLN A 187 23.81 -3.60 -2.66
N GLU A 188 24.98 -4.23 -2.51
CA GLU A 188 26.03 -3.76 -1.61
C GLU A 188 26.76 -2.55 -2.22
N ALA A 189 26.87 -1.48 -1.44
CA ALA A 189 27.65 -0.30 -1.73
C ALA A 189 28.33 0.17 -0.42
N HIS A 190 29.47 0.86 -0.54
CA HIS A 190 30.39 1.12 0.59
C HIS A 190 30.46 2.59 1.01
N LEU A 191 29.80 3.50 0.30
CA LEU A 191 29.89 4.94 0.56
C LEU A 191 28.98 5.36 1.71
N LEU A 192 27.76 4.84 1.77
CA LEU A 192 26.78 5.10 2.83
C LEU A 192 26.29 3.78 3.44
N PRO A 193 25.77 3.80 4.68
CA PRO A 193 25.20 2.60 5.26
C PRO A 193 23.81 2.31 4.67
N GLY A 194 23.38 1.05 4.73
CA GLY A 194 22.13 0.59 4.14
C GLY A 194 22.30 0.18 2.68
N ALA A 195 21.18 -0.01 2.00
CA ALA A 195 21.14 -0.41 0.60
C ALA A 195 19.87 0.14 -0.06
N HIS A 196 19.77 0.02 -1.39
CA HIS A 196 18.55 0.31 -2.15
C HIS A 196 18.14 1.78 -2.08
N GLY A 197 18.94 2.67 -2.68
CA GLY A 197 18.64 4.09 -2.78
C GLY A 197 17.31 4.40 -3.46
N LYS A 198 16.62 5.45 -2.99
CA LYS A 198 15.25 5.79 -3.42
C LYS A 198 15.07 7.24 -3.83
N GLY A 199 15.66 8.18 -3.11
CA GLY A 199 15.43 9.61 -3.31
C GLY A 199 16.73 10.40 -3.41
N LEU A 200 16.68 11.47 -4.20
CA LEU A 200 17.73 12.48 -4.30
C LEU A 200 17.10 13.86 -4.44
N TYR A 201 17.57 14.83 -3.67
CA TYR A 201 17.12 16.22 -3.77
C TYR A 201 18.21 17.20 -3.38
N SER A 202 18.12 18.45 -3.82
CA SER A 202 19.12 19.48 -3.49
C SER A 202 18.45 20.76 -2.99
N GLY A 203 19.08 21.41 -2.02
CA GLY A 203 18.68 22.70 -1.48
C GLY A 203 19.49 23.03 -0.23
N GLN A 204 19.47 24.29 0.18
CA GLN A 204 20.09 24.78 1.41
C GLN A 204 21.58 24.41 1.52
N GLY A 205 22.28 24.44 0.37
CA GLY A 205 23.70 24.09 0.24
C GLY A 205 24.03 22.60 0.28
N VAL A 206 23.04 21.70 0.28
CA VAL A 206 23.29 20.25 0.38
C VAL A 206 22.57 19.44 -0.70
N LEU A 207 23.16 18.31 -1.06
CA LEU A 207 22.53 17.21 -1.79
C LEU A 207 22.09 16.16 -0.77
N VAL A 208 20.80 15.85 -0.71
CA VAL A 208 20.20 14.90 0.22
C VAL A 208 19.88 13.60 -0.52
N TYR A 209 20.25 12.47 0.08
CA TYR A 209 20.02 11.13 -0.44
C TYR A 209 19.33 10.26 0.59
N SER A 210 18.41 9.41 0.12
CA SER A 210 17.72 8.42 0.94
C SER A 210 17.88 7.00 0.39
N ASN A 211 18.02 6.03 1.28
CA ASN A 211 17.86 4.60 0.98
C ASN A 211 16.96 3.91 2.02
N ASN A 212 16.30 2.83 1.61
CA ASN A 212 15.27 2.18 2.41
C ASN A 212 15.60 0.74 2.81
N GLY A 213 16.75 0.21 2.43
CA GLY A 213 17.07 -1.20 2.57
C GLY A 213 18.29 -1.46 3.44
N GLU A 214 18.52 -2.74 3.69
CA GLU A 214 19.72 -3.24 4.34
C GLU A 214 20.14 -4.55 3.66
N ALA A 215 21.39 -4.63 3.20
CA ALA A 215 21.90 -5.78 2.44
C ALA A 215 22.45 -6.86 3.37
N THR A 216 21.59 -7.38 4.27
CA THR A 216 21.98 -8.44 5.22
C THR A 216 21.03 -9.63 5.18
N GLN A 217 21.53 -10.80 5.56
CA GLN A 217 20.70 -12.01 5.67
C GLN A 217 19.61 -11.89 6.74
N GLU A 218 19.82 -11.03 7.74
CA GLU A 218 18.83 -10.77 8.78
C GLU A 218 17.65 -9.95 8.25
N ALA A 219 17.92 -8.91 7.44
CA ALA A 219 16.92 -8.06 6.82
C ALA A 219 15.97 -8.80 5.85
N LEU A 220 16.39 -9.96 5.32
CA LEU A 220 15.54 -10.85 4.51
C LEU A 220 14.46 -11.57 5.34
N LYS A 221 14.59 -11.63 6.66
CA LYS A 221 13.73 -12.41 7.56
C LYS A 221 13.05 -11.58 8.63
N ARG A 222 13.71 -10.51 9.09
CA ARG A 222 13.27 -9.65 10.18
C ARG A 222 12.97 -8.25 9.65
N PHE A 223 11.75 -7.80 9.91
CA PHE A 223 11.27 -6.47 9.54
C PHE A 223 11.72 -5.36 10.51
N ASP A 224 12.23 -5.73 11.69
CA ASP A 224 12.49 -4.82 12.80
C ASP A 224 13.98 -4.50 13.00
N VAL A 225 14.84 -4.95 12.08
CA VAL A 225 16.27 -4.59 12.08
C VAL A 225 16.44 -3.12 11.70
N GLU A 226 17.54 -2.50 12.17
CA GLU A 226 17.93 -1.19 11.66
C GLU A 226 18.26 -1.32 10.17
N ALA A 227 17.63 -0.48 9.36
CA ALA A 227 17.77 -0.49 7.91
C ALA A 227 17.58 0.91 7.37
N GLY A 228 18.19 1.21 6.21
CA GLY A 228 18.00 2.48 5.52
C GLY A 228 18.86 3.64 6.04
N VAL A 229 18.97 4.70 5.24
CA VAL A 229 19.65 5.94 5.65
C VAL A 229 19.00 7.18 5.03
N LEU A 230 19.07 8.28 5.76
CA LEU A 230 19.01 9.64 5.23
C LEU A 230 20.38 10.28 5.42
N ALA A 231 20.97 10.79 4.35
CA ALA A 231 22.28 11.43 4.38
C ALA A 231 22.29 12.74 3.57
N GLU A 232 23.20 13.64 3.90
CA GLU A 232 23.40 14.89 3.15
C GLU A 232 24.88 15.14 2.82
N TRP A 233 25.14 15.65 1.63
CA TRP A 233 26.46 15.99 1.11
C TRP A 233 26.56 17.50 0.89
N ASP A 234 27.59 18.13 1.44
CA ASP A 234 27.81 19.58 1.41
C ASP A 234 28.64 20.07 0.22
N GLY A 235 28.89 19.21 -0.76
CA GLY A 235 29.85 19.46 -1.84
C GLY A 235 31.25 18.90 -1.57
N THR A 236 31.51 18.42 -0.35
CA THR A 236 32.80 17.84 0.04
C THR A 236 32.66 16.50 0.74
N ALA A 237 31.80 16.37 1.74
CA ALA A 237 31.67 15.19 2.58
C ALA A 237 30.21 14.80 2.82
N TRP A 238 29.96 13.48 2.91
CA TRP A 238 28.67 12.94 3.28
C TRP A 238 28.53 12.87 4.80
N ASN A 239 27.37 13.30 5.30
CA ASN A 239 26.99 13.22 6.70
C ASN A 239 25.72 12.38 6.84
N ILE A 240 25.74 11.41 7.75
CA ILE A 240 24.56 10.60 8.08
C ILE A 240 23.65 11.44 8.97
N VAL A 241 22.42 11.67 8.51
CA VAL A 241 21.38 12.38 9.27
C VAL A 241 20.66 11.39 10.19
N ARG A 242 20.23 10.24 9.65
CA ARG A 242 19.44 9.25 10.39
C ARG A 242 19.51 7.87 9.77
N ARG A 243 19.53 6.84 10.64
CA ARG A 243 19.47 5.42 10.27
C ARG A 243 18.06 4.87 10.43
N ASN A 244 17.27 4.99 9.38
CA ASN A 244 15.92 4.44 9.24
C ASN A 244 15.60 4.29 7.74
N GLN A 245 14.53 3.56 7.40
CA GLN A 245 14.15 3.38 6.01
C GLN A 245 13.58 4.69 5.45
N PHE A 246 14.17 5.26 4.41
CA PHE A 246 13.68 6.49 3.75
C PHE A 246 13.47 6.27 2.25
N VAL A 247 12.38 6.84 1.70
CA VAL A 247 12.00 6.68 0.28
C VAL A 247 12.04 8.00 -0.48
N GLU A 248 11.29 9.01 -0.06
CA GLU A 248 11.23 10.29 -0.77
C GLU A 248 12.09 11.33 -0.06
N VAL A 249 12.85 12.08 -0.86
CA VAL A 249 13.37 13.39 -0.49
C VAL A 249 12.95 14.38 -1.58
N THR A 250 12.31 15.47 -1.19
CA THR A 250 11.72 16.43 -2.12
C THR A 250 11.50 17.78 -1.44
N GLY A 251 10.82 18.71 -2.08
CA GLY A 251 10.43 19.99 -1.49
C GLY A 251 9.24 20.59 -2.23
N PRO A 252 8.85 21.83 -1.90
CA PRO A 252 7.82 22.56 -2.63
C PRO A 252 8.07 22.67 -4.14
N GLY A 253 9.31 22.52 -4.61
CA GLY A 253 9.61 22.50 -6.04
C GLY A 253 9.31 21.18 -6.76
N GLY A 254 9.07 20.08 -6.04
CA GLY A 254 8.81 18.77 -6.63
C GLY A 254 9.89 18.38 -7.65
N ILE A 255 9.48 17.94 -8.86
CA ILE A 255 10.41 17.56 -9.94
C ILE A 255 11.12 18.71 -10.64
N GLU A 256 10.81 19.96 -10.33
CA GLU A 256 11.50 21.12 -10.89
C GLU A 256 12.67 21.56 -10.01
N GLY A 257 12.75 21.04 -8.78
CA GLY A 257 13.65 21.54 -7.74
C GLY A 257 13.11 22.82 -7.09
N ASN A 258 13.57 23.13 -5.88
CA ASN A 258 13.10 24.30 -5.13
C ASN A 258 13.37 25.61 -5.90
N ALA A 259 12.39 26.51 -5.91
CA ALA A 259 12.50 27.80 -6.59
C ALA A 259 13.44 28.75 -5.84
N ASN A 260 13.42 28.70 -4.50
CA ASN A 260 14.35 29.43 -3.63
C ASN A 260 15.21 28.41 -2.87
N PRO A 261 16.24 27.82 -3.52
CA PRO A 261 16.99 26.71 -2.93
C PRO A 261 17.63 27.04 -1.58
N GLU A 262 17.98 28.30 -1.31
CA GLU A 262 18.58 28.72 -0.03
C GLU A 262 17.60 28.69 1.16
N THR A 263 16.29 28.80 0.91
CA THR A 263 15.30 29.02 1.97
C THR A 263 14.16 28.01 1.99
N ASP A 264 13.78 27.46 0.83
CA ASP A 264 12.69 26.51 0.74
C ASP A 264 13.05 25.22 1.51
N PRO A 265 12.08 24.61 2.22
CA PRO A 265 12.32 23.40 2.99
C PRO A 265 12.66 22.21 2.09
N ILE A 266 13.39 21.25 2.66
CA ILE A 266 13.51 19.90 2.12
C ILE A 266 12.68 18.98 3.02
N TRP A 267 11.83 18.17 2.42
CA TRP A 267 11.02 17.15 3.08
C TRP A 267 11.60 15.78 2.83
N ALA A 268 11.50 14.90 3.84
CA ALA A 268 11.84 13.50 3.72
C ALA A 268 10.70 12.63 4.26
N THR A 269 10.45 11.48 3.63
CA THR A 269 9.51 10.48 4.16
C THR A 269 10.18 9.12 4.31
N GLY A 270 9.89 8.47 5.43
CA GLY A 270 10.49 7.20 5.80
C GLY A 270 9.66 6.46 6.83
N TRP A 271 10.21 5.43 7.44
CA TRP A 271 9.59 4.69 8.52
C TRP A 271 10.62 3.91 9.33
N ASP A 272 10.19 3.49 10.51
CA ASP A 272 10.73 2.35 11.22
C ASP A 272 9.60 1.33 11.46
N HIS A 273 9.87 0.25 12.17
CA HIS A 273 8.84 -0.75 12.46
C HIS A 273 7.67 -0.20 13.33
N LYS A 274 7.83 0.98 13.96
CA LYS A 274 6.84 1.60 14.86
C LYS A 274 5.87 2.53 14.14
N SER A 275 6.37 3.36 13.23
CA SER A 275 5.57 4.38 12.54
C SER A 275 6.24 4.96 11.29
N VAL A 276 5.48 5.72 10.52
CA VAL A 276 6.01 6.56 9.43
C VAL A 276 6.78 7.73 10.02
N LEU A 277 7.84 8.16 9.35
CA LEU A 277 8.64 9.34 9.64
C LEU A 277 8.41 10.40 8.56
N VAL A 278 8.26 11.65 9.00
CA VAL A 278 8.31 12.84 8.14
C VAL A 278 9.41 13.75 8.69
N GLY A 279 10.40 14.04 7.87
CA GLY A 279 11.47 14.98 8.17
C GLY A 279 11.26 16.29 7.43
N VAL A 280 11.62 17.41 8.06
CA VAL A 280 11.76 18.71 7.42
C VAL A 280 13.09 19.33 7.76
N ARG A 281 13.83 19.76 6.74
CA ARG A 281 15.10 20.49 6.89
C ARG A 281 14.87 21.97 6.68
N SER A 282 15.36 22.78 7.61
CA SER A 282 15.31 24.24 7.53
C SER A 282 16.70 24.87 7.60
N PRO A 283 16.94 26.00 6.90
CA PRO A 283 18.24 26.66 6.91
C PRO A 283 18.68 27.04 8.34
N GLY A 284 19.94 26.75 8.69
CA GLY A 284 20.52 27.08 9.99
C GLY A 284 20.05 26.24 11.19
N ARG A 285 18.91 25.53 11.08
CA ARG A 285 18.36 24.66 12.13
C ARG A 285 18.65 23.17 11.90
N GLY A 286 18.73 22.74 10.64
CA GLY A 286 18.89 21.33 10.29
C GLY A 286 17.54 20.59 10.24
N TRP A 287 17.53 19.32 10.65
CA TRP A 287 16.38 18.42 10.52
C TRP A 287 15.52 18.35 11.79
N ASP A 288 14.21 18.48 11.62
CA ASP A 288 13.19 18.11 12.60
C ASP A 288 12.36 16.91 12.09
N PHE A 289 11.96 16.00 12.98
CA PHE A 289 11.24 14.78 12.63
C PHE A 289 9.92 14.61 13.38
N TYR A 290 8.95 14.06 12.68
CA TYR A 290 7.58 13.82 13.12
C TYR A 290 7.15 12.41 12.74
N ARG A 291 6.17 11.86 13.46
CA ARG A 291 5.65 10.50 13.24
C ARG A 291 4.20 10.51 12.78
N LEU A 292 3.89 9.66 11.80
CA LEU A 292 2.51 9.39 11.33
C LEU A 292 2.15 7.91 11.55
N PRO A 293 0.86 7.57 11.72
CA PRO A 293 0.44 6.18 11.83
C PRO A 293 0.48 5.46 10.48
N LYS A 294 0.54 4.13 10.52
CA LYS A 294 0.48 3.23 9.36
C LYS A 294 -0.92 2.62 9.23
N ALA A 295 -1.49 2.56 8.02
CA ALA A 295 -2.69 1.79 7.75
C ALA A 295 -2.39 0.40 7.18
N SER A 296 -1.25 0.25 6.50
CA SER A 296 -0.75 -1.02 5.97
C SER A 296 0.69 -1.28 6.43
N HIS A 297 1.00 -2.55 6.62
CA HIS A 297 2.31 -3.04 7.00
C HIS A 297 3.00 -3.86 5.91
N SER A 298 2.42 -3.93 4.71
CA SER A 298 3.03 -4.66 3.60
C SER A 298 4.42 -4.13 3.21
N TYR A 299 4.70 -2.87 3.55
CA TYR A 299 5.94 -2.14 3.27
C TYR A 299 7.08 -2.42 4.27
N ASP A 300 6.80 -3.10 5.40
CA ASP A 300 7.71 -3.15 6.56
C ASP A 300 8.99 -4.00 6.33
N GLY A 301 9.18 -4.64 5.17
CA GLY A 301 10.36 -5.44 4.90
C GLY A 301 11.66 -4.62 4.99
N ALA A 302 12.60 -5.04 5.86
CA ALA A 302 13.81 -4.26 6.15
C ALA A 302 14.83 -4.26 5.01
N HIS A 303 14.79 -5.26 4.12
CA HIS A 303 15.59 -5.28 2.89
C HIS A 303 15.16 -4.20 1.87
N GLY A 304 13.95 -3.65 2.00
CA GLY A 304 13.49 -2.49 1.23
C GLY A 304 12.77 -2.78 -0.10
N TRP A 305 12.45 -4.03 -0.46
CA TRP A 305 11.84 -4.37 -1.76
C TRP A 305 10.30 -4.30 -1.76
N ASN A 306 9.64 -4.49 -0.61
CA ASN A 306 8.16 -4.47 -0.48
C ASN A 306 7.51 -3.10 -0.73
N THR A 307 8.26 -2.15 -1.29
CA THR A 307 7.84 -0.81 -1.59
C THR A 307 8.55 -0.30 -2.82
N GLU A 308 7.78 0.34 -3.70
CA GLU A 308 8.33 1.10 -4.81
C GLU A 308 8.83 2.45 -4.35
N TRP A 309 8.21 3.54 -4.77
CA TRP A 309 8.57 4.87 -4.31
C TRP A 309 7.32 5.65 -3.92
N PRO A 310 6.86 5.54 -2.68
CA PRO A 310 5.88 6.47 -2.14
C PRO A 310 6.40 7.91 -2.27
N ARG A 311 5.58 8.84 -2.79
CA ARG A 311 6.01 10.20 -3.19
C ARG A 311 5.21 11.28 -2.48
N ILE A 312 5.73 12.51 -2.50
CA ILE A 312 4.97 13.75 -2.30
C ILE A 312 4.95 14.51 -3.63
N ARG A 313 3.78 14.86 -4.17
CA ARG A 313 3.64 15.60 -5.44
C ARG A 313 2.52 16.64 -5.39
N ASN A 314 2.75 17.77 -6.06
CA ASN A 314 1.67 18.68 -6.40
C ASN A 314 0.76 18.03 -7.46
N ILE A 315 -0.51 17.82 -7.11
CA ILE A 315 -1.58 17.35 -7.99
C ILE A 315 -2.62 18.44 -8.29
N GLY A 316 -2.41 19.64 -7.73
CA GLY A 316 -3.19 20.83 -8.00
C GLY A 316 -2.78 21.52 -9.29
N THR A 317 -3.14 22.78 -9.41
CA THR A 317 -2.65 23.65 -10.49
C THR A 317 -1.49 24.50 -9.98
N ALA A 318 -0.83 25.24 -10.87
CA ALA A 318 0.17 26.22 -10.44
C ALA A 318 -0.43 27.34 -9.55
N ALA A 319 -1.68 27.73 -9.82
CA ALA A 319 -2.38 28.78 -9.06
C ALA A 319 -2.95 28.25 -7.73
N GLU A 320 -3.32 26.97 -7.69
CA GLU A 320 -3.89 26.31 -6.52
C GLU A 320 -3.16 24.96 -6.29
N PRO A 321 -1.97 24.99 -5.66
CA PRO A 321 -1.24 23.77 -5.34
C PRO A 321 -2.01 22.90 -4.35
N ASP A 322 -2.02 21.58 -4.60
CA ASP A 322 -2.57 20.57 -3.69
C ASP A 322 -1.58 19.40 -3.66
N TYR A 323 -0.91 19.18 -2.54
CA TYR A 323 0.09 18.13 -2.46
C TYR A 323 -0.54 16.83 -1.93
N LEU A 324 -0.39 15.79 -2.73
CA LEU A 324 -0.72 14.43 -2.34
C LEU A 324 0.57 13.72 -1.92
N MET A 325 0.51 13.03 -0.79
CA MET A 325 1.54 12.09 -0.37
C MET A 325 0.97 10.67 -0.33
N THR A 326 1.71 9.70 -0.84
CA THR A 326 1.44 8.27 -0.61
C THR A 326 2.42 7.75 0.43
N MET A 327 1.93 7.03 1.44
CA MET A 327 2.80 6.34 2.40
C MET A 327 2.05 5.27 3.19
N HIS A 328 2.62 4.06 3.31
CA HIS A 328 2.08 2.94 4.11
C HIS A 328 0.59 2.65 3.87
N GLY A 329 0.18 2.63 2.60
CA GLY A 329 -1.19 2.29 2.18
C GLY A 329 -2.21 3.40 2.44
N LEU A 330 -1.77 4.64 2.69
CA LEU A 330 -2.61 5.83 2.82
C LEU A 330 -2.26 6.90 1.80
N PHE A 331 -3.29 7.52 1.26
CA PHE A 331 -3.20 8.85 0.69
C PHE A 331 -3.25 9.90 1.79
N TRP A 332 -2.44 10.93 1.68
CA TRP A 332 -2.38 12.04 2.62
C TRP A 332 -2.46 13.35 1.86
N ARG A 333 -3.24 14.30 2.39
CA ARG A 333 -3.03 15.71 2.05
C ARG A 333 -1.75 16.14 2.75
N PHE A 334 -0.81 16.66 1.98
CA PHE A 334 0.43 17.25 2.48
C PHE A 334 0.38 18.77 2.28
N PRO A 335 0.76 19.59 3.26
CA PRO A 335 0.72 21.03 3.13
C PRO A 335 1.99 21.56 2.44
N ALA A 336 1.82 22.34 1.37
CA ALA A 336 2.94 22.99 0.68
C ALA A 336 3.76 23.93 1.60
N THR A 337 3.14 24.39 2.70
CA THR A 337 3.70 25.33 3.67
C THR A 337 4.39 24.63 4.85
N PHE A 338 4.62 23.32 4.77
CA PHE A 338 5.26 22.54 5.84
C PHE A 338 6.71 22.96 6.04
N THR A 339 7.01 23.54 7.20
CA THR A 339 8.32 24.03 7.65
C THR A 339 8.50 23.69 9.12
N ALA A 340 9.71 23.85 9.69
CA ALA A 340 9.92 23.62 11.12
C ALA A 340 9.16 24.62 12.02
N GLU A 341 8.76 25.78 11.46
CA GLU A 341 8.00 26.84 12.13
C GLU A 341 6.48 26.73 11.88
N ASN A 342 6.06 26.08 10.79
CA ASN A 342 4.67 25.77 10.47
C ASN A 342 4.51 24.31 10.07
N THR A 343 4.11 23.50 11.04
CA THR A 343 4.01 22.04 10.91
C THR A 343 2.55 21.56 10.76
N THR A 344 1.64 22.46 10.39
CA THR A 344 0.21 22.15 10.30
C THR A 344 -0.20 21.65 8.92
N GLY A 345 -1.22 20.79 8.89
CA GLY A 345 -2.03 20.53 7.68
C GLY A 345 -1.89 19.15 7.06
N ILE A 346 -1.03 18.27 7.60
CA ILE A 346 -0.97 16.87 7.15
C ILE A 346 -2.27 16.17 7.56
N ARG A 347 -3.05 15.67 6.60
CA ARG A 347 -4.34 15.02 6.88
C ARG A 347 -4.50 13.69 6.15
N PRO A 348 -5.01 12.65 6.82
CA PRO A 348 -5.27 11.37 6.18
C PRO A 348 -6.42 11.50 5.18
N ARG A 349 -6.28 10.90 4.01
CA ARG A 349 -7.37 10.75 3.02
C ARG A 349 -7.92 9.32 3.14
N SER A 350 -7.95 8.53 2.07
CA SER A 350 -8.38 7.12 2.11
C SER A 350 -7.20 6.13 2.01
N ALA A 351 -7.45 4.88 2.40
CA ALA A 351 -6.51 3.79 2.20
C ALA A 351 -6.61 3.21 0.78
N TYR A 352 -5.48 2.75 0.25
CA TYR A 352 -5.39 2.11 -1.07
C TYR A 352 -4.70 0.74 -0.99
N LEU A 353 -4.94 -0.11 -2.00
CA LEU A 353 -4.40 -1.47 -2.09
C LEU A 353 -3.31 -1.62 -3.17
N LYS A 354 -3.43 -0.89 -4.28
CA LYS A 354 -2.42 -0.85 -5.35
C LYS A 354 -0.99 -0.62 -4.82
N VAL A 355 0.00 -1.19 -5.50
CA VAL A 355 1.39 -0.74 -5.37
C VAL A 355 1.56 0.44 -6.33
N ILE A 356 1.99 1.59 -5.81
CA ILE A 356 2.11 2.85 -6.57
C ILE A 356 3.57 3.28 -6.54
N GLY A 357 4.20 3.38 -7.72
CA GLY A 357 5.61 3.78 -7.88
C GLY A 357 5.82 5.28 -8.15
N ASP A 358 4.88 5.92 -8.86
CA ASP A 358 4.87 7.37 -9.07
C ASP A 358 3.45 7.83 -9.44
N PHE A 359 3.19 9.13 -9.40
CA PHE A 359 1.93 9.68 -9.88
C PHE A 359 2.06 11.13 -10.30
N THR A 360 1.15 11.55 -11.16
CA THR A 360 1.06 12.94 -11.61
C THR A 360 -0.39 13.34 -11.86
N ARG A 361 -0.66 14.64 -11.76
CA ARG A 361 -1.81 15.21 -12.47
C ARG A 361 -1.56 15.11 -13.97
N TRP A 362 -2.57 14.70 -14.72
CA TRP A 362 -2.56 14.81 -16.18
C TRP A 362 -3.94 15.26 -16.63
N ARG A 363 -4.01 16.46 -17.23
CA ARG A 363 -5.26 17.15 -17.56
C ARG A 363 -6.12 17.35 -16.30
N ASP A 364 -7.34 16.84 -16.31
CA ASP A 364 -8.32 16.97 -15.24
C ASP A 364 -8.36 15.75 -14.30
N GLY A 365 -7.39 14.82 -14.45
CA GLY A 365 -7.31 13.60 -13.66
C GLY A 365 -5.94 13.35 -13.04
N LEU A 366 -5.86 12.23 -12.32
CA LEU A 366 -4.62 11.65 -11.81
C LEU A 366 -4.25 10.41 -12.62
N VAL A 367 -2.96 10.19 -12.79
CA VAL A 367 -2.42 8.95 -13.34
C VAL A 367 -1.42 8.39 -12.35
N PHE A 368 -1.67 7.17 -11.91
CA PHE A 368 -0.76 6.42 -11.05
C PHE A 368 -0.01 5.39 -11.89
N GLY A 369 1.32 5.36 -11.71
CA GLY A 369 2.17 4.28 -12.19
C GLY A 369 2.20 3.18 -11.16
N THR A 370 1.93 1.96 -11.59
CA THR A 370 1.76 0.82 -10.67
C THR A 370 2.81 -0.24 -10.93
N ASP A 371 2.94 -1.14 -9.97
CA ASP A 371 3.63 -2.41 -10.13
C ASP A 371 2.65 -3.54 -9.75
N ASP A 372 2.28 -4.35 -10.73
CA ASP A 372 1.07 -5.18 -10.65
C ASP A 372 1.32 -6.69 -10.69
N SER A 373 2.38 -7.13 -11.34
CA SER A 373 2.67 -8.56 -11.55
C SER A 373 4.13 -8.80 -11.87
N ALA A 374 4.85 -9.41 -10.94
CA ALA A 374 6.14 -10.03 -11.15
C ALA A 374 6.00 -11.40 -11.83
N GLN A 375 6.94 -11.79 -12.70
CA GLN A 375 6.97 -13.10 -13.39
C GLN A 375 6.89 -14.28 -12.39
N LYS A 376 7.36 -14.06 -11.18
CA LYS A 376 7.24 -15.02 -10.08
C LYS A 376 7.34 -14.29 -8.77
N GLU A 377 6.73 -14.89 -7.77
CA GLU A 377 6.82 -14.41 -6.41
C GLU A 377 8.29 -14.38 -5.96
N PHE A 378 8.69 -13.25 -5.36
CA PHE A 378 10.01 -13.07 -4.75
C PHE A 378 10.13 -13.88 -3.45
N LEU A 379 9.97 -13.21 -2.31
CA LEU A 379 10.01 -13.81 -0.97
C LEU A 379 8.61 -14.21 -0.46
N ASN A 380 7.56 -13.97 -1.25
CA ASN A 380 6.18 -14.03 -0.82
C ASN A 380 5.52 -15.42 -1.02
N LYS A 381 6.25 -16.52 -0.80
CA LYS A 381 5.72 -17.89 -0.92
C LYS A 381 5.14 -18.35 0.41
N ARG A 382 3.99 -19.05 0.38
CA ARG A 382 3.37 -19.61 1.60
C ARG A 382 2.47 -20.80 1.37
N LYS A 383 2.27 -21.65 2.38
CA LYS A 383 1.36 -22.82 2.32
C LYS A 383 -0.07 -22.47 1.88
N ALA A 384 -0.59 -21.32 2.31
CA ALA A 384 -1.95 -20.88 1.97
C ALA A 384 -2.22 -20.74 0.46
N LYS A 385 -1.18 -20.60 -0.36
CA LYS A 385 -1.25 -20.52 -1.82
C LYS A 385 -1.22 -21.90 -2.51
N GLY A 386 -0.82 -22.95 -1.80
CA GLY A 386 -0.54 -24.25 -2.39
C GLY A 386 0.74 -24.24 -3.23
N GLY A 387 0.71 -24.92 -4.38
CA GLY A 387 1.82 -24.99 -5.33
C GLY A 387 1.66 -24.07 -6.54
N ILE A 388 0.95 -22.96 -6.39
CA ILE A 388 0.69 -22.03 -7.51
C ILE A 388 1.98 -21.40 -8.02
N GLU A 389 2.11 -21.35 -9.34
CA GLU A 389 3.21 -20.64 -10.00
C GLU A 389 2.86 -19.15 -10.20
N GLY A 390 3.89 -18.33 -10.39
CA GLY A 390 3.72 -16.93 -10.80
C GLY A 390 3.13 -16.80 -12.20
N PRO A 391 2.71 -15.58 -12.61
CA PRO A 391 2.36 -15.33 -14.01
C PRO A 391 3.61 -15.48 -14.88
N GLY A 392 3.53 -16.10 -16.06
CA GLY A 392 4.71 -16.41 -16.87
C GLY A 392 5.47 -15.18 -17.41
N GLN A 393 4.97 -13.97 -17.22
CA GLN A 393 5.62 -12.72 -17.63
C GLN A 393 5.22 -11.54 -16.75
N SER A 394 6.20 -10.69 -16.42
CA SER A 394 5.99 -9.47 -15.66
C SER A 394 5.21 -8.43 -16.45
N ASN A 395 4.29 -7.72 -15.77
CA ASN A 395 3.54 -6.64 -16.37
C ASN A 395 3.02 -5.64 -15.33
N SER A 396 2.86 -4.40 -15.78
CA SER A 396 2.16 -3.34 -15.05
C SER A 396 1.28 -2.53 -15.98
N ASN A 397 0.54 -1.58 -15.41
CA ASN A 397 -0.23 -0.62 -16.18
C ASN A 397 -0.28 0.74 -15.48
N LEU A 398 -1.05 1.65 -16.05
CA LEU A 398 -1.41 2.93 -15.47
C LEU A 398 -2.83 2.87 -14.92
N TRP A 399 -3.06 3.56 -13.81
CA TRP A 399 -4.39 3.74 -13.24
C TRP A 399 -4.81 5.20 -13.34
N PHE A 400 -5.77 5.48 -14.22
CA PHE A 400 -6.34 6.80 -14.43
C PHE A 400 -7.53 7.02 -13.52
N THR A 401 -7.52 8.11 -12.76
CA THR A 401 -8.59 8.43 -11.82
C THR A 401 -8.97 9.90 -11.87
N SER A 402 -10.10 10.23 -11.27
CA SER A 402 -10.44 11.60 -10.91
C SER A 402 -9.53 12.13 -9.79
N LEU A 403 -9.44 13.45 -9.65
CA LEU A 403 -8.64 14.12 -8.62
C LEU A 403 -9.15 13.87 -7.18
N ASP A 404 -10.43 13.54 -7.04
CA ASP A 404 -11.10 13.23 -5.76
C ASP A 404 -10.99 11.74 -5.38
N LYS A 405 -10.46 10.88 -6.26
CA LYS A 405 -10.30 9.45 -5.99
C LYS A 405 -9.55 9.16 -4.68
N PRO A 406 -8.49 9.90 -4.30
CA PRO A 406 -7.78 9.69 -3.04
C PRO A 406 -8.63 9.83 -1.78
N ASP A 407 -9.86 10.35 -1.85
CA ASP A 407 -10.79 10.43 -0.70
C ASP A 407 -11.85 9.31 -0.66
N GLN A 408 -11.94 8.48 -1.70
CA GLN A 408 -13.13 7.64 -1.99
C GLN A 408 -12.91 6.13 -1.86
N LEU A 409 -11.72 5.70 -1.44
CA LEU A 409 -11.35 4.29 -1.35
C LEU A 409 -11.62 3.74 0.07
N GLY A 410 -10.64 3.03 0.65
CA GLY A 410 -10.79 2.32 1.92
C GLY A 410 -10.76 3.22 3.16
N PRO A 411 -11.24 2.71 4.30
CA PRO A 411 -11.13 3.39 5.59
C PRO A 411 -9.66 3.70 5.95
N ASN A 412 -9.42 4.89 6.50
CA ASN A 412 -8.08 5.33 6.90
C ASN A 412 -7.70 4.99 8.36
N THR A 413 -8.34 3.98 8.94
CA THR A 413 -7.98 3.42 10.25
C THR A 413 -6.50 3.03 10.25
N ALA A 414 -5.76 3.54 11.23
CA ALA A 414 -4.32 3.47 11.26
C ALA A 414 -3.79 3.40 12.70
N SER A 415 -2.54 2.98 12.87
CA SER A 415 -1.90 2.97 14.18
C SER A 415 -0.38 3.13 14.07
N GLY A 416 0.26 3.53 15.16
CA GLY A 416 1.72 3.56 15.25
C GLY A 416 2.20 3.89 16.66
N ALA A 417 3.46 3.57 16.93
CA ALA A 417 4.08 3.82 18.23
C ALA A 417 5.13 4.93 18.17
N VAL A 418 5.31 5.58 19.31
CA VAL A 418 6.50 6.41 19.59
C VAL A 418 7.59 5.62 20.29
N TRP A 419 7.20 4.70 21.17
CA TRP A 419 8.06 3.72 21.83
C TRP A 419 7.42 2.34 21.75
N LEU A 420 8.21 1.32 21.44
CA LEU A 420 7.75 -0.06 21.37
C LEU A 420 8.74 -0.99 22.10
N ARG A 421 8.42 -1.34 23.35
CA ARG A 421 9.25 -2.16 24.23
C ARG A 421 10.66 -1.58 24.45
N GLU A 422 10.76 -0.25 24.46
CA GLU A 422 12.03 0.49 24.55
C GLU A 422 12.37 0.88 25.99
N ASP A 423 13.64 0.86 26.33
CA ASP A 423 14.13 1.45 27.57
C ASP A 423 14.13 2.98 27.45
N VAL A 424 13.27 3.63 28.22
CA VAL A 424 13.04 5.08 28.18
C VAL A 424 13.55 5.70 29.47
N SER A 425 14.47 6.65 29.33
CA SER A 425 15.04 7.39 30.46
C SER A 425 14.03 8.34 31.12
N ALA A 426 14.27 8.67 32.38
CA ALA A 426 13.52 9.70 33.08
C ALA A 426 13.68 11.07 32.37
N GLY A 427 12.58 11.79 32.20
CA GLY A 427 12.53 13.07 31.50
C GLY A 427 12.53 12.98 29.97
N ALA A 428 12.65 11.79 29.39
CA ALA A 428 12.68 11.62 27.94
C ALA A 428 11.37 12.09 27.29
N LEU A 429 11.51 12.74 26.13
CA LEU A 429 10.43 13.16 25.27
C LEU A 429 10.39 12.27 24.04
N SER A 430 9.19 11.85 23.64
CA SER A 430 8.98 11.20 22.35
C SER A 430 9.11 12.21 21.21
N GLU A 431 9.38 11.73 20.00
CA GLU A 431 9.11 12.50 18.79
C GLU A 431 7.61 12.86 18.72
N PRO A 432 7.26 14.04 18.17
CA PRO A 432 5.88 14.42 17.88
C PRO A 432 5.17 13.38 17.00
N PHE A 433 3.94 13.04 17.33
CA PHE A 433 3.09 12.10 16.59
C PHE A 433 1.82 12.82 16.14
N LEU A 434 1.37 12.60 14.89
CA LEU A 434 0.21 13.30 14.34
C LEU A 434 -1.04 13.02 15.17
N PHE A 435 -1.67 14.07 15.69
CA PHE A 435 -2.87 13.94 16.53
C PHE A 435 -4.15 14.40 15.83
N ALA A 436 -4.02 15.24 14.81
CA ALA A 436 -5.13 15.72 13.99
C ALA A 436 -5.55 14.72 12.90
N GLY A 437 -6.78 14.85 12.41
CA GLY A 437 -7.30 14.12 11.25
C GLY A 437 -8.30 12.99 11.55
N TRP A 438 -8.56 12.71 12.83
CA TRP A 438 -9.55 11.72 13.26
C TRP A 438 -10.29 12.18 14.51
N ASP A 439 -11.58 11.86 14.58
CA ASP A 439 -12.39 12.10 15.78
C ASP A 439 -12.15 11.01 16.84
N GLU A 440 -11.96 9.77 16.41
CA GLU A 440 -11.81 8.59 17.27
C GLU A 440 -10.33 8.25 17.42
N ARG A 441 -9.75 8.66 18.55
CA ARG A 441 -8.33 8.49 18.86
C ARG A 441 -8.17 7.81 20.21
N ALA A 442 -7.22 6.91 20.30
CA ALA A 442 -6.88 6.25 21.55
C ALA A 442 -5.38 5.98 21.64
N VAL A 443 -4.93 5.66 22.84
CA VAL A 443 -3.57 5.20 23.13
C VAL A 443 -3.61 3.95 23.99
N TRP A 444 -2.74 3.02 23.63
CA TRP A 444 -2.34 1.89 24.44
C TRP A 444 -0.96 2.18 25.02
N ALA A 445 -0.85 2.17 26.33
CA ALA A 445 0.41 2.42 27.02
C ALA A 445 0.70 1.28 28.00
N SER A 446 1.90 0.71 27.94
CA SER A 446 2.34 -0.35 28.85
C SER A 446 3.75 -0.09 29.38
N ASN A 447 3.99 -0.57 30.60
CA ASN A 447 5.29 -0.54 31.24
C ASN A 447 5.72 -1.98 31.56
N GLU A 448 6.65 -2.51 30.76
CA GLU A 448 7.32 -3.80 30.96
C GLU A 448 8.48 -3.69 31.98
N GLY A 449 8.75 -2.50 32.51
CA GLY A 449 9.73 -2.26 33.56
C GLY A 449 9.24 -2.66 34.95
N ALA A 450 10.15 -2.59 35.93
CA ALA A 450 9.88 -3.01 37.32
C ALA A 450 9.31 -1.90 38.21
N GLN A 451 9.42 -0.63 37.81
CA GLN A 451 9.01 0.52 38.60
C GLN A 451 7.84 1.23 37.94
N GLN A 452 6.94 1.79 38.76
CA GLN A 452 5.90 2.69 38.29
C GLN A 452 6.52 3.92 37.62
N THR A 453 5.90 4.38 36.53
CA THR A 453 6.22 5.69 35.94
C THR A 453 4.94 6.45 35.63
N THR A 454 5.10 7.73 35.30
CA THR A 454 4.03 8.62 34.89
C THR A 454 4.34 9.14 33.49
N LEU A 455 3.35 9.05 32.60
CA LEU A 455 3.40 9.60 31.26
C LEU A 455 2.56 10.87 31.22
N THR A 456 3.17 11.98 30.80
CA THR A 456 2.46 13.22 30.51
C THR A 456 2.35 13.38 28.99
N PHE A 457 1.13 13.43 28.49
CA PHE A 457 0.83 13.75 27.10
C PHE A 457 0.79 15.28 26.95
N GLU A 458 1.53 15.78 25.96
CA GLU A 458 1.58 17.20 25.61
C GLU A 458 1.12 17.36 24.16
N VAL A 459 0.37 18.43 23.87
CA VAL A 459 -0.08 18.76 22.51
C VAL A 459 0.47 20.10 22.05
N ASP A 460 0.86 20.15 20.78
CA ASP A 460 1.07 21.37 20.02
C ASP A 460 -0.20 21.63 19.20
N LYS A 461 -0.98 22.63 19.60
CA LYS A 461 -2.28 22.93 18.99
C LYS A 461 -2.17 23.68 17.68
N ALA A 462 -1.13 24.49 17.53
CA ALA A 462 -0.97 25.40 16.40
C ALA A 462 0.12 24.95 15.42
N GLY A 463 0.82 23.85 15.71
CA GLY A 463 1.91 23.34 14.89
C GLY A 463 3.12 24.28 14.84
N ASN A 464 3.35 25.04 15.90
CA ASN A 464 4.40 26.06 16.00
C ASN A 464 5.43 25.76 17.11
N GLY A 465 5.44 24.54 17.62
CA GLY A 465 6.35 24.08 18.66
C GLY A 465 5.98 24.50 20.08
N GLN A 466 4.80 25.10 20.31
CA GLN A 466 4.33 25.48 21.64
C GLN A 466 3.51 24.35 22.28
N TRP A 467 4.13 23.65 23.22
CA TRP A 467 3.56 22.46 23.86
C TRP A 467 2.80 22.79 25.13
N THR A 468 1.60 22.21 25.26
CA THR A 468 0.77 22.32 26.46
C THR A 468 0.40 20.94 26.97
N ALA A 469 0.36 20.75 28.29
CA ALA A 469 -0.07 19.48 28.87
C ALA A 469 -1.55 19.21 28.52
N LEU A 470 -1.83 17.98 28.07
CA LEU A 470 -3.18 17.50 27.77
C LEU A 470 -3.70 16.63 28.90
N GLU A 471 -2.97 15.55 29.20
CA GLU A 471 -3.37 14.56 30.18
C GLU A 471 -2.14 13.89 30.78
N THR A 472 -2.29 13.28 31.96
CA THR A 472 -1.26 12.44 32.59
C THR A 472 -1.85 11.09 32.98
N ILE A 473 -1.12 10.01 32.67
CA ILE A 473 -1.47 8.65 33.09
C ILE A 473 -0.34 8.04 33.93
N THR A 474 -0.72 7.28 34.95
CA THR A 474 0.25 6.52 35.76
C THR A 474 0.27 5.08 35.30
N LEU A 475 1.46 4.58 34.95
CA LEU A 475 1.67 3.20 34.49
C LEU A 475 2.32 2.36 35.59
N GLN A 476 1.57 1.37 36.07
CA GLN A 476 2.09 0.35 36.96
C GLN A 476 2.83 -0.72 36.15
N PRO A 477 3.87 -1.36 36.72
CA PRO A 477 4.54 -2.52 36.12
C PRO A 477 3.53 -3.59 35.67
N GLY A 478 3.61 -4.00 34.40
CA GLY A 478 2.79 -5.07 33.82
C GLY A 478 1.29 -4.76 33.70
N LYS A 479 0.83 -3.54 34.01
CA LYS A 479 -0.58 -3.14 33.89
C LYS A 479 -0.73 -2.10 32.78
N PRO A 480 -1.13 -2.52 31.57
CA PRO A 480 -1.35 -1.58 30.48
C PRO A 480 -2.56 -0.70 30.75
N VAL A 481 -2.58 0.46 30.10
CA VAL A 481 -3.69 1.42 30.12
C VAL A 481 -4.13 1.65 28.68
N HIS A 482 -5.43 1.52 28.44
CA HIS A 482 -6.09 2.00 27.23
C HIS A 482 -6.83 3.29 27.54
N ARG A 483 -6.52 4.35 26.81
CA ARG A 483 -7.16 5.66 26.99
C ARG A 483 -7.70 6.16 25.66
N VAL A 484 -9.00 6.43 25.62
CA VAL A 484 -9.65 7.12 24.50
C VAL A 484 -9.57 8.62 24.75
N PHE A 485 -9.11 9.38 23.76
CA PHE A 485 -9.10 10.84 23.79
C PHE A 485 -10.46 11.37 23.33
N PRO A 486 -11.14 12.21 24.12
CA PRO A 486 -12.33 12.92 23.68
C PRO A 486 -12.10 13.70 22.38
N ALA A 487 -13.14 13.83 21.55
CA ALA A 487 -13.06 14.65 20.33
C ALA A 487 -12.69 16.12 20.59
N GLY A 488 -13.00 16.64 21.78
CA GLY A 488 -12.63 18.00 22.21
C GLY A 488 -11.13 18.19 22.50
N ASP A 489 -10.37 17.10 22.68
CA ASP A 489 -8.93 17.15 22.90
C ASP A 489 -8.24 17.46 21.57
N THR A 490 -7.92 18.72 21.35
CA THR A 490 -7.37 19.18 20.07
C THR A 490 -5.85 19.35 20.14
N GLY A 491 -5.19 19.05 19.02
CA GLY A 491 -3.77 19.21 18.81
C GLY A 491 -3.41 18.87 17.37
N GLU A 492 -2.47 19.59 16.77
CA GLU A 492 -1.85 19.17 15.50
C GLU A 492 -0.98 17.93 15.77
N TRP A 493 -0.13 18.04 16.80
CA TRP A 493 0.79 17.01 17.25
C TRP A 493 0.56 16.66 18.72
N ILE A 494 0.84 15.41 19.08
CA ILE A 494 0.92 14.93 20.46
C ILE A 494 2.32 14.34 20.69
N ARG A 495 2.87 14.54 21.89
CA ARG A 495 4.10 13.86 22.33
C ARG A 495 3.96 13.38 23.76
N VAL A 496 4.86 12.51 24.18
CA VAL A 496 4.84 11.89 25.50
C VAL A 496 6.12 12.24 26.25
N ARG A 497 5.97 12.71 27.48
CA ARG A 497 7.06 12.88 28.45
C ARG A 497 6.99 11.77 29.48
N ASN A 498 8.10 11.07 29.69
CA ASN A 498 8.20 10.03 30.70
C ASN A 498 8.85 10.58 31.98
N ALA A 499 8.26 10.32 33.15
CA ALA A 499 8.76 10.87 34.42
C ALA A 499 9.92 10.05 35.03
N GLY A 500 9.88 8.72 34.96
CA GLY A 500 10.87 7.82 35.57
C GLY A 500 11.40 6.79 34.58
N ALA A 501 12.58 6.22 34.82
CA ALA A 501 13.14 5.20 33.95
C ALA A 501 12.19 3.98 33.86
N ALA A 502 11.86 3.56 32.64
CA ALA A 502 10.87 2.51 32.39
C ALA A 502 11.12 1.80 31.06
N LYS A 503 10.51 0.63 30.87
CA LYS A 503 10.49 -0.06 29.58
C LYS A 503 9.10 0.07 28.98
N LEU A 504 8.94 0.90 27.96
CA LEU A 504 7.64 1.42 27.55
C LEU A 504 7.22 0.98 26.15
N THR A 505 5.92 0.72 26.03
CA THR A 505 5.21 0.76 24.75
C THR A 505 4.16 1.85 24.82
N VAL A 506 4.12 2.74 23.82
CA VAL A 506 3.06 3.75 23.66
C VAL A 506 2.62 3.76 22.20
N GLN A 507 1.47 3.12 21.94
CA GLN A 507 0.86 2.90 20.63
C GLN A 507 -0.39 3.76 20.49
N PHE A 508 -0.38 4.70 19.55
CA PHE A 508 -1.56 5.46 19.16
C PHE A 508 -2.38 4.70 18.12
N THR A 509 -3.69 4.80 18.23
CA THR A 509 -4.64 4.17 17.32
C THR A 509 -5.73 5.15 16.89
N TYR A 510 -6.10 5.09 15.62
CA TYR A 510 -7.02 6.02 14.96
C TYR A 510 -8.08 5.24 14.21
N THR A 511 -9.35 5.62 14.34
CA THR A 511 -10.45 4.93 13.66
C THR A 511 -11.12 5.85 12.65
N ASP A 512 -11.18 5.42 11.39
CA ASP A 512 -12.10 6.00 10.41
C ASP A 512 -13.50 5.43 10.65
N ARG A 513 -14.52 6.27 10.69
CA ARG A 513 -15.93 5.82 10.75
C ARG A 513 -16.73 6.17 9.51
N THR A 514 -16.18 7.03 8.66
CA THR A 514 -16.94 7.70 7.59
C THR A 514 -16.91 6.93 6.27
N ARG A 515 -15.95 6.02 6.09
CA ARG A 515 -15.71 5.33 4.80
C ARG A 515 -16.19 3.87 4.76
N PHE A 516 -16.92 3.42 5.78
CA PHE A 516 -17.54 2.10 5.75
C PHE A 516 -18.79 2.08 4.88
N ARG A 517 -18.71 1.39 3.74
CA ARG A 517 -19.89 1.15 2.88
C ARG A 517 -20.66 -0.06 3.40
N GLN A 518 -21.94 0.11 3.72
CA GLN A 518 -22.75 -1.02 4.21
C GLN A 518 -23.16 -1.98 3.09
N GLN A 519 -23.35 -1.49 1.87
CA GLN A 519 -23.85 -2.28 0.75
C GLN A 519 -22.81 -2.41 -0.37
N ALA A 520 -22.80 -3.58 -0.98
CA ALA A 520 -22.01 -3.86 -2.17
C ALA A 520 -22.45 -2.96 -3.33
N SER A 521 -21.49 -2.45 -4.09
CA SER A 521 -21.75 -1.70 -5.32
C SER A 521 -22.30 -2.61 -6.42
N THR A 522 -23.15 -2.05 -7.29
CA THR A 522 -23.61 -2.67 -8.54
C THR A 522 -22.49 -2.99 -9.53
N LEU A 523 -21.25 -2.53 -9.26
CA LEU A 523 -20.05 -2.90 -10.00
C LEU A 523 -19.85 -4.42 -10.11
N PHE A 524 -20.29 -5.17 -9.10
CA PHE A 524 -20.16 -6.62 -9.02
C PHE A 524 -21.41 -7.38 -9.48
N THR A 525 -22.41 -6.68 -10.05
CA THR A 525 -23.59 -7.34 -10.63
C THR A 525 -23.17 -8.34 -11.69
N GLY A 526 -23.70 -9.57 -11.60
CA GLY A 526 -23.34 -10.70 -12.44
C GLY A 526 -22.26 -11.61 -11.85
N MET A 527 -21.62 -11.25 -10.74
CA MET A 527 -20.88 -12.23 -9.93
C MET A 527 -21.87 -13.19 -9.26
N ALA A 528 -21.57 -14.50 -9.29
CA ALA A 528 -22.34 -15.51 -8.58
C ALA A 528 -22.27 -15.28 -7.07
N THR A 529 -23.38 -15.51 -6.37
CA THR A 529 -23.39 -15.47 -4.91
C THR A 529 -23.22 -16.86 -4.32
N ILE A 530 -22.70 -16.95 -3.10
CA ILE A 530 -22.41 -18.21 -2.43
C ILE A 530 -23.68 -19.01 -2.12
N VAL A 531 -24.81 -18.32 -1.97
CA VAL A 531 -26.14 -18.90 -1.74
C VAL A 531 -26.91 -19.20 -3.03
N ASP A 532 -26.37 -18.80 -4.19
CA ASP A 532 -27.02 -19.11 -5.47
C ASP A 532 -26.83 -20.59 -5.80
N GLU A 533 -27.95 -21.29 -5.92
CA GLU A 533 -28.04 -22.69 -6.35
C GLU A 533 -27.81 -22.85 -7.85
N LYS A 534 -27.89 -21.75 -8.63
CA LYS A 534 -27.61 -21.77 -10.06
C LYS A 534 -26.13 -22.10 -10.31
N GLN A 535 -25.92 -22.74 -11.46
CA GLN A 535 -24.59 -22.97 -12.01
C GLN A 535 -23.89 -21.62 -12.25
N ALA A 536 -22.61 -21.56 -11.91
CA ALA A 536 -21.76 -20.40 -12.19
C ALA A 536 -20.62 -20.78 -13.14
N THR A 537 -20.23 -19.87 -14.02
CA THR A 537 -19.04 -20.02 -14.86
C THR A 537 -17.81 -19.68 -14.04
N GLY A 538 -16.93 -20.67 -13.87
CA GLY A 538 -15.64 -20.55 -13.22
C GLY A 538 -14.50 -20.64 -14.22
N GLY A 539 -13.28 -20.44 -13.72
CA GLY A 539 -12.07 -20.86 -14.42
C GLY A 539 -10.81 -20.56 -13.63
N LEU A 540 -9.80 -21.40 -13.82
CA LEU A 540 -8.47 -21.20 -13.25
C LEU A 540 -7.67 -20.22 -14.12
N LEU A 541 -7.04 -19.24 -13.50
CA LEU A 541 -6.45 -18.09 -14.19
C LEU A 541 -4.91 -18.12 -14.18
N TYR A 542 -4.28 -17.97 -15.34
CA TYR A 542 -2.83 -17.91 -15.50
C TYR A 542 -2.41 -16.84 -16.51
N GLY A 543 -1.66 -15.82 -16.06
CA GLY A 543 -1.03 -14.86 -16.95
C GLY A 543 0.06 -15.55 -17.76
N LEU A 544 -0.08 -15.63 -19.08
CA LEU A 544 0.77 -16.50 -19.91
C LEU A 544 2.17 -15.91 -20.11
N GLY A 545 3.17 -16.78 -20.14
CA GLY A 545 4.56 -16.44 -20.44
C GLY A 545 4.87 -16.36 -21.94
N ASP A 546 6.16 -16.42 -22.26
CA ASP A 546 6.69 -16.47 -23.63
C ASP A 546 6.20 -15.33 -24.54
N ASN A 547 6.02 -14.15 -23.96
CA ASN A 547 5.56 -12.95 -24.64
C ASN A 547 4.18 -13.09 -25.31
N ARG A 548 3.35 -14.05 -24.88
CA ARG A 548 1.96 -14.21 -25.36
C ARG A 548 1.08 -13.05 -24.95
N ARG A 549 1.37 -12.42 -23.80
CA ARG A 549 0.66 -11.24 -23.25
C ARG A 549 -0.87 -11.42 -23.21
N ALA A 550 -1.31 -12.62 -22.89
CA ALA A 550 -2.71 -13.00 -22.72
C ALA A 550 -2.92 -13.66 -21.35
N LEU A 551 -4.17 -13.67 -20.88
CA LEU A 551 -4.56 -14.42 -19.68
C LEU A 551 -5.20 -15.74 -20.12
N GLY A 552 -4.55 -16.86 -19.78
CA GLY A 552 -5.10 -18.19 -19.97
C GLY A 552 -6.14 -18.51 -18.92
N ILE A 553 -7.23 -19.12 -19.36
CA ILE A 553 -8.39 -19.47 -18.53
C ILE A 553 -8.77 -20.90 -18.83
N LEU A 554 -8.61 -21.78 -17.84
CA LEU A 554 -9.20 -23.11 -17.88
C LEU A 554 -10.64 -22.99 -17.38
N ALA A 555 -11.56 -22.74 -18.30
CA ALA A 555 -12.95 -22.43 -17.99
C ALA A 555 -13.75 -23.70 -17.66
N GLY A 556 -14.82 -23.51 -16.89
CA GLY A 556 -15.70 -24.60 -16.50
C GLY A 556 -16.94 -24.14 -15.75
N THR A 557 -17.72 -25.11 -15.31
CA THR A 557 -18.96 -24.88 -14.55
C THR A 557 -18.75 -25.26 -13.10
N ILE A 558 -19.19 -24.38 -12.20
CA ILE A 558 -19.23 -24.61 -10.76
C ILE A 558 -20.65 -25.05 -10.40
N THR A 559 -20.73 -26.22 -9.76
CA THR A 559 -21.96 -26.79 -9.21
C THR A 559 -21.78 -27.07 -7.72
N GLU A 560 -22.81 -27.56 -7.06
CA GLU A 560 -22.70 -28.10 -5.70
C GLU A 560 -21.68 -29.24 -5.58
N ASN A 561 -21.34 -29.94 -6.66
CA ASN A 561 -20.40 -31.06 -6.67
C ASN A 561 -18.95 -30.63 -6.90
N GLY A 562 -18.69 -29.35 -7.20
CA GLY A 562 -17.37 -28.80 -7.48
C GLY A 562 -17.26 -28.14 -8.84
N PHE A 563 -16.02 -28.01 -9.33
CA PHE A 563 -15.68 -27.42 -10.61
C PHE A 563 -15.51 -28.51 -11.68
N SER A 564 -16.16 -28.35 -12.83
CA SER A 564 -16.02 -29.21 -14.00
C SER A 564 -15.56 -28.39 -15.20
N GLU A 565 -14.39 -28.69 -15.72
CA GLU A 565 -13.80 -28.03 -16.88
C GLU A 565 -14.65 -28.21 -18.15
N THR A 566 -14.75 -27.16 -18.97
CA THR A 566 -15.43 -27.14 -20.27
C THR A 566 -14.49 -26.81 -21.43
N GLY A 567 -13.40 -26.08 -21.20
CA GLY A 567 -12.41 -25.79 -22.23
C GLY A 567 -11.35 -24.76 -21.83
N TYR A 568 -10.37 -24.56 -22.71
CA TYR A 568 -9.31 -23.57 -22.54
C TYR A 568 -9.58 -22.32 -23.40
N TYR A 569 -9.36 -21.16 -22.79
CA TYR A 569 -9.60 -19.85 -23.38
C TYR A 569 -8.45 -18.90 -23.10
N GLU A 570 -8.31 -17.88 -23.93
CA GLU A 570 -7.35 -16.79 -23.75
C GLU A 570 -8.05 -15.44 -23.86
N LEU A 571 -7.81 -14.58 -22.87
CA LEU A 571 -8.20 -13.17 -22.89
C LEU A 571 -7.04 -12.32 -23.41
N ASP A 572 -7.23 -11.65 -24.54
CA ASP A 572 -6.19 -10.82 -25.17
C ASP A 572 -6.16 -9.37 -24.65
N GLY A 573 -5.26 -8.54 -25.19
CA GLY A 573 -5.12 -7.13 -24.79
C GLY A 573 -6.22 -6.20 -25.30
N ASP A 574 -7.03 -6.65 -26.26
CA ASP A 574 -8.27 -5.98 -26.67
C ASP A 574 -9.47 -6.43 -25.83
N MET A 575 -9.22 -7.25 -24.80
CA MET A 575 -10.20 -7.79 -23.87
C MET A 575 -11.24 -8.67 -24.57
N LYS A 576 -10.80 -9.44 -25.57
CA LYS A 576 -11.62 -10.47 -26.23
C LYS A 576 -11.23 -11.84 -25.69
N LEU A 577 -12.23 -12.58 -25.24
CA LEU A 577 -12.07 -13.91 -24.67
C LEU A 577 -12.35 -14.98 -25.73
N LYS A 578 -11.33 -15.73 -26.14
CA LYS A 578 -11.41 -16.67 -27.27
C LYS A 578 -11.12 -18.09 -26.82
N ARG A 579 -11.87 -19.05 -27.37
CA ARG A 579 -11.59 -20.48 -27.17
C ARG A 579 -10.34 -20.90 -27.93
N MET A 580 -9.51 -21.71 -27.30
CA MET A 580 -8.20 -22.13 -27.82
C MET A 580 -8.05 -23.64 -27.76
N GLU A 581 -7.32 -24.21 -28.72
CA GLU A 581 -6.95 -25.63 -28.77
C GLU A 581 -5.47 -25.79 -28.43
N ASP A 582 -5.15 -25.75 -27.14
CA ASP A 582 -3.79 -25.90 -26.60
C ASP A 582 -3.84 -26.80 -25.35
N THR A 583 -3.68 -28.11 -25.58
CA THR A 583 -3.78 -29.12 -24.53
C THR A 583 -2.62 -29.05 -23.53
N ALA A 584 -1.45 -28.55 -23.94
CA ALA A 584 -0.29 -28.41 -23.08
C ALA A 584 -0.49 -27.28 -22.08
N THR A 585 -0.93 -26.10 -22.54
CA THR A 585 -1.23 -24.98 -21.64
C THR A 585 -2.42 -25.32 -20.74
N ALA A 586 -3.47 -25.96 -21.26
CA ALA A 586 -4.60 -26.41 -20.45
C ALA A 586 -4.16 -27.39 -19.33
N ALA A 587 -3.29 -28.35 -19.65
CA ALA A 587 -2.73 -29.28 -18.66
C ALA A 587 -1.88 -28.58 -17.61
N PHE A 588 -1.05 -27.63 -18.02
CA PHE A 588 -0.24 -26.83 -17.11
C PHE A 588 -1.12 -26.04 -16.12
N ILE A 589 -2.15 -25.35 -16.62
CA ILE A 589 -3.08 -24.59 -15.76
C ILE A 589 -3.79 -25.53 -14.79
N ARG A 590 -4.28 -26.68 -15.27
CA ARG A 590 -4.98 -27.66 -14.43
C ARG A 590 -4.13 -28.15 -13.27
N GLU A 591 -2.83 -28.38 -13.50
CA GLU A 591 -1.91 -28.86 -12.47
C GLU A 591 -1.42 -27.73 -11.56
N LYS A 592 -0.82 -26.69 -12.12
CA LYS A 592 -0.14 -25.64 -11.36
C LYS A 592 -1.08 -24.62 -10.73
N PHE A 593 -2.25 -24.41 -11.32
CA PHE A 593 -3.21 -23.42 -10.84
C PHE A 593 -4.41 -24.08 -10.15
N ALA A 594 -4.34 -25.37 -9.82
CA ALA A 594 -5.34 -25.99 -8.96
C ALA A 594 -5.51 -25.21 -7.65
N ILE A 595 -6.73 -25.12 -7.15
CA ILE A 595 -7.02 -24.49 -5.86
C ILE A 595 -6.65 -25.50 -4.77
N PRO A 596 -5.78 -25.13 -3.81
CA PRO A 596 -5.33 -26.06 -2.78
C PRO A 596 -6.48 -26.43 -1.84
N ARG A 597 -6.37 -27.63 -1.25
CA ARG A 597 -7.25 -28.12 -0.18
C ARG A 597 -6.49 -28.16 1.13
N GLU A 598 -7.22 -28.12 2.24
CA GLU A 598 -6.67 -28.35 3.59
C GLU A 598 -5.56 -27.36 4.02
N VAL A 599 -5.49 -26.18 3.39
CA VAL A 599 -4.55 -25.11 3.78
C VAL A 599 -5.11 -24.19 4.88
N VAL A 600 -6.39 -24.35 5.21
CA VAL A 600 -7.06 -23.73 6.37
C VAL A 600 -7.94 -24.78 7.04
N THR A 601 -8.24 -24.60 8.32
CA THR A 601 -9.20 -25.43 9.05
C THR A 601 -10.41 -24.59 9.44
N ILE A 602 -11.61 -25.00 9.03
CA ILE A 602 -12.85 -24.32 9.39
C ILE A 602 -13.52 -25.15 10.49
N ASP A 603 -13.68 -24.57 11.68
CA ASP A 603 -14.42 -25.18 12.77
C ASP A 603 -15.65 -24.35 13.13
N SER A 604 -16.40 -24.80 14.13
CA SER A 604 -17.64 -24.13 14.55
C SER A 604 -17.40 -22.74 15.13
N ALA A 605 -16.15 -22.42 15.52
CA ALA A 605 -15.73 -21.18 16.16
C ALA A 605 -15.17 -20.17 15.16
N SER A 606 -14.36 -20.60 14.19
CA SER A 606 -13.57 -19.69 13.32
C SER A 606 -12.93 -20.43 12.15
N VAL A 607 -12.32 -19.66 11.24
CA VAL A 607 -11.30 -20.17 10.32
C VAL A 607 -9.95 -20.11 11.01
N LEU A 608 -9.29 -21.24 11.18
CA LEU A 608 -7.93 -21.35 11.68
C LEU A 608 -6.92 -21.43 10.51
N VAL A 609 -5.94 -20.54 10.57
CA VAL A 609 -4.74 -20.57 9.73
C VAL A 609 -3.54 -20.93 10.60
N VAL A 610 -2.71 -21.84 10.12
CA VAL A 610 -1.38 -22.10 10.69
C VAL A 610 -0.35 -21.61 9.67
N ASP A 611 0.37 -20.54 10.02
CA ASP A 611 1.34 -19.94 9.11
C ASP A 611 2.60 -20.80 8.98
N ASP A 612 3.51 -20.39 8.09
CA ASP A 612 4.71 -21.14 7.77
C ASP A 612 5.70 -21.21 8.95
N ARG A 613 5.57 -20.32 9.93
CA ARG A 613 6.31 -20.32 11.22
C ARG A 613 5.60 -21.14 12.31
N GLY A 614 4.46 -21.77 11.99
CA GLY A 614 3.67 -22.55 12.93
C GLY A 614 2.80 -21.72 13.88
N ARG A 615 2.70 -20.40 13.68
CA ARG A 615 1.81 -19.55 14.48
C ARG A 615 0.37 -19.77 14.04
N ARG A 616 -0.55 -19.69 15.01
CA ARG A 616 -1.97 -20.00 14.83
C ARG A 616 -2.77 -18.71 14.84
N TRP A 617 -3.60 -18.50 13.84
CA TRP A 617 -4.39 -17.28 13.65
C TRP A 617 -5.84 -17.64 13.36
N ARG A 618 -6.77 -17.09 14.13
CA ARG A 618 -8.21 -17.36 13.94
C ARG A 618 -8.92 -16.15 13.33
N LEU A 619 -9.66 -16.39 12.26
CA LEU A 619 -10.37 -15.40 11.48
C LEU A 619 -11.89 -15.60 11.60
N PRO A 620 -12.68 -14.53 11.42
CA PRO A 620 -14.13 -14.61 11.55
C PRO A 620 -14.78 -15.46 10.45
N LEU A 621 -15.84 -16.16 10.83
CA LEU A 621 -16.73 -16.84 9.91
C LEU A 621 -17.67 -15.81 9.27
N GLY A 622 -17.80 -15.89 7.95
CA GLY A 622 -18.94 -15.33 7.21
C GLY A 622 -20.06 -16.36 7.07
N ASP A 623 -20.63 -16.46 5.88
CA ASP A 623 -21.72 -17.40 5.59
C ASP A 623 -21.24 -18.88 5.63
N ASN A 624 -22.04 -19.78 6.21
CA ASN A 624 -21.68 -21.20 6.32
C ASN A 624 -21.68 -21.94 4.98
N HIS A 625 -22.33 -21.40 3.94
CA HIS A 625 -22.27 -21.99 2.60
C HIS A 625 -20.85 -21.99 2.03
N TYR A 626 -19.93 -21.15 2.54
CA TYR A 626 -18.53 -21.14 2.10
C TYR A 626 -17.76 -22.42 2.45
N THR A 627 -18.06 -23.08 3.56
CA THR A 627 -17.30 -24.23 4.07
C THR A 627 -17.18 -25.37 3.04
N PRO A 628 -18.28 -25.96 2.53
CA PRO A 628 -18.16 -27.09 1.60
C PRO A 628 -17.48 -26.72 0.27
N TYR A 629 -17.58 -25.47 -0.19
CA TYR A 629 -16.84 -25.02 -1.38
C TYR A 629 -15.35 -24.84 -1.11
N THR A 630 -14.98 -24.36 0.07
CA THR A 630 -13.58 -24.22 0.49
C THR A 630 -12.92 -25.59 0.63
N ASP A 631 -13.56 -26.53 1.34
CA ASP A 631 -13.03 -27.88 1.59
C ASP A 631 -12.80 -28.68 0.30
N ARG A 632 -13.63 -28.46 -0.72
CA ARG A 632 -13.50 -29.10 -2.04
C ARG A 632 -12.47 -28.43 -2.95
N GLY A 633 -11.86 -27.31 -2.54
CA GLY A 633 -10.93 -26.54 -3.36
C GLY A 633 -11.63 -25.85 -4.54
N VAL A 634 -12.78 -25.22 -4.29
CA VAL A 634 -13.54 -24.49 -5.32
C VAL A 634 -13.31 -22.97 -5.23
N LEU A 635 -12.82 -22.45 -4.10
CA LEU A 635 -12.63 -21.02 -3.89
C LEU A 635 -11.16 -20.74 -3.60
N ARG A 636 -10.50 -19.92 -4.42
CA ARG A 636 -9.10 -19.54 -4.22
C ARG A 636 -8.93 -18.86 -2.86
N ILE A 637 -8.03 -19.38 -2.05
CA ILE A 637 -7.78 -18.91 -0.69
C ILE A 637 -6.78 -17.76 -0.66
N CYS A 638 -5.65 -17.86 -1.36
CA CYS A 638 -4.60 -16.85 -1.33
C CYS A 638 -3.92 -16.75 -2.68
N ARG A 639 -3.61 -15.52 -3.12
CA ARG A 639 -2.79 -15.26 -4.31
C ARG A 639 -2.14 -13.87 -4.24
N GLU A 640 -0.95 -13.76 -4.82
CA GLU A 640 -0.36 -12.46 -5.13
C GLU A 640 -1.10 -11.83 -6.34
N VAL A 641 -1.61 -10.61 -6.15
CA VAL A 641 -2.35 -9.86 -7.19
C VAL A 641 -1.84 -8.44 -7.39
N ALA A 642 -0.86 -8.06 -6.58
CA ALA A 642 0.04 -6.94 -6.79
C ALA A 642 1.40 -7.40 -6.27
N THR A 643 2.50 -6.93 -6.87
CA THR A 643 3.84 -7.40 -6.52
C THR A 643 4.07 -7.38 -5.01
N GLU A 644 4.54 -8.51 -4.46
CA GLU A 644 4.84 -8.73 -3.04
C GLU A 644 3.66 -8.51 -2.06
N ARG A 645 2.42 -8.47 -2.55
CA ARG A 645 1.20 -8.30 -1.74
C ARG A 645 0.18 -9.39 -2.01
N ASP A 646 -0.09 -10.16 -0.97
CA ASP A 646 -1.12 -11.19 -1.05
C ASP A 646 -2.50 -10.65 -0.75
N LEU A 647 -3.44 -11.15 -1.55
CA LEU A 647 -4.85 -11.08 -1.27
C LEU A 647 -5.28 -12.45 -0.74
N LEU A 648 -5.80 -12.48 0.49
CA LEU A 648 -6.42 -13.66 1.08
C LEU A 648 -7.94 -13.52 0.96
N ASN A 649 -8.63 -14.55 0.49
CA ASN A 649 -10.10 -14.65 0.51
C ASN A 649 -10.51 -15.91 1.27
N VAL A 650 -11.19 -15.75 2.40
CA VAL A 650 -11.70 -16.90 3.14
C VAL A 650 -13.00 -16.57 3.86
N HIS A 651 -13.94 -17.51 3.81
CA HIS A 651 -15.27 -17.38 4.40
C HIS A 651 -16.02 -16.08 4.03
N GLY A 652 -15.82 -15.60 2.80
CA GLY A 652 -16.50 -14.40 2.29
C GLY A 652 -15.90 -13.09 2.77
N THR A 653 -14.60 -13.03 3.04
CA THR A 653 -13.89 -11.78 3.32
C THR A 653 -12.54 -11.76 2.62
N PHE A 654 -12.27 -10.66 1.92
CA PHE A 654 -10.93 -10.35 1.41
C PHE A 654 -10.10 -9.68 2.51
N TYR A 655 -8.83 -10.08 2.63
CA TYR A 655 -7.86 -9.52 3.56
C TYR A 655 -6.60 -9.11 2.78
N GLU A 656 -6.04 -7.96 3.15
CA GLU A 656 -4.67 -7.59 2.78
C GLU A 656 -3.73 -8.41 3.67
N LEU A 657 -2.84 -9.17 3.03
CA LEU A 657 -1.89 -10.04 3.70
C LEU A 657 -0.46 -9.62 3.33
N PRO A 658 0.29 -9.01 4.27
CA PRO A 658 1.70 -8.71 4.09
C PRO A 658 2.52 -9.97 3.75
N ALA A 659 3.65 -9.78 3.07
CA ALA A 659 4.62 -10.85 2.84
C ALA A 659 5.23 -11.37 4.17
N GLU A 660 5.78 -12.58 4.16
CA GLU A 660 6.31 -13.25 5.37
C GLU A 660 7.50 -12.51 6.01
N ASN A 661 8.31 -11.83 5.20
CA ASN A 661 9.38 -10.93 5.63
C ASN A 661 8.87 -9.63 6.30
N ALA A 662 7.62 -9.23 6.02
CA ALA A 662 6.90 -8.15 6.69
C ALA A 662 5.98 -8.65 7.84
N ASP A 663 6.22 -9.88 8.31
CA ASP A 663 5.56 -10.61 9.40
C ASP A 663 4.20 -11.27 9.09
N GLY A 664 3.78 -11.23 7.82
CA GLY A 664 2.69 -12.07 7.32
C GLY A 664 1.36 -11.87 8.03
N PHE A 665 0.74 -12.98 8.42
CA PHE A 665 -0.58 -13.02 9.06
C PHE A 665 -0.66 -12.13 10.30
N ALA A 666 0.42 -12.01 11.07
CA ALA A 666 0.47 -11.19 12.28
C ALA A 666 0.06 -9.73 12.02
N LYS A 667 0.27 -9.23 10.80
CA LYS A 667 -0.03 -7.86 10.39
C LYS A 667 -1.15 -7.74 9.33
N MET A 668 -1.94 -8.79 9.13
CA MET A 668 -3.07 -8.74 8.18
C MET A 668 -4.16 -7.73 8.59
N ARG A 669 -4.99 -7.33 7.62
CA ARG A 669 -6.22 -6.55 7.86
C ARG A 669 -7.34 -6.94 6.89
N PRO A 670 -8.62 -6.92 7.32
CA PRO A 670 -9.74 -7.14 6.42
C PRO A 670 -9.93 -5.93 5.49
N ILE A 671 -10.28 -6.21 4.24
CA ILE A 671 -10.62 -5.21 3.21
C ILE A 671 -12.13 -5.06 3.14
N ALA A 672 -12.82 -6.16 2.82
CA ALA A 672 -14.26 -6.17 2.61
C ALA A 672 -14.83 -7.58 2.77
N SER A 673 -16.02 -7.66 3.37
CA SER A 673 -16.80 -8.89 3.41
C SER A 673 -17.83 -8.91 2.29
N HIS A 674 -18.06 -10.08 1.71
CA HIS A 674 -18.90 -10.26 0.53
C HIS A 674 -19.67 -11.57 0.57
N LYS A 675 -20.64 -11.71 -0.33
CA LYS A 675 -21.40 -12.95 -0.56
C LYS A 675 -21.08 -13.61 -1.90
N LEU A 676 -19.97 -13.24 -2.54
CA LEU A 676 -19.60 -13.74 -3.86
C LEU A 676 -18.99 -15.14 -3.80
N LYS A 677 -19.24 -15.94 -4.84
CA LYS A 677 -18.63 -17.26 -5.10
C LYS A 677 -17.41 -17.07 -5.99
N VAL A 678 -16.39 -16.37 -5.48
CA VAL A 678 -15.14 -16.10 -6.21
C VAL A 678 -14.35 -17.40 -6.35
N HIS A 679 -14.33 -17.94 -7.57
CA HIS A 679 -13.69 -19.22 -7.84
C HIS A 679 -12.17 -19.08 -7.91
N ASP A 680 -11.68 -18.23 -8.80
CA ASP A 680 -10.29 -17.81 -8.87
C ASP A 680 -10.20 -16.31 -9.10
N TYR A 681 -9.03 -15.75 -8.80
CA TYR A 681 -8.69 -14.37 -9.08
C TYR A 681 -7.22 -14.25 -9.46
N ALA A 682 -6.86 -13.26 -10.27
CA ALA A 682 -5.49 -13.02 -10.74
C ALA A 682 -5.28 -11.55 -11.10
N SER A 683 -4.01 -11.15 -11.20
CA SER A 683 -3.64 -9.89 -11.86
C SER A 683 -3.39 -10.12 -13.35
N TYR A 684 -3.85 -9.19 -14.19
CA TYR A 684 -3.62 -9.19 -15.64
C TYR A 684 -3.68 -7.77 -16.19
N ARG A 685 -2.60 -7.28 -16.81
CA ARG A 685 -2.54 -5.93 -17.41
C ARG A 685 -2.93 -4.83 -16.41
N GLY A 686 -2.50 -5.00 -15.16
CA GLY A 686 -2.83 -4.13 -14.03
C GLY A 686 -4.26 -4.25 -13.48
N LEU A 687 -5.09 -5.15 -14.03
CA LEU A 687 -6.44 -5.44 -13.56
C LEU A 687 -6.45 -6.55 -12.52
N LEU A 688 -7.37 -6.47 -11.56
CA LEU A 688 -7.87 -7.63 -10.84
C LEU A 688 -8.93 -8.32 -11.72
N VAL A 689 -8.71 -9.59 -12.05
CA VAL A 689 -9.63 -10.43 -12.80
C VAL A 689 -10.17 -11.52 -11.89
N MET A 690 -11.49 -11.79 -11.91
CA MET A 690 -12.15 -12.79 -11.07
C MET A 690 -13.07 -13.70 -11.89
N THR A 691 -13.19 -14.97 -11.48
CA THR A 691 -14.16 -15.94 -12.02
C THR A 691 -15.20 -16.35 -10.96
N GLY A 692 -16.30 -16.99 -11.40
CA GLY A 692 -17.49 -17.24 -10.58
C GLY A 692 -18.63 -16.31 -10.97
N ILE A 693 -19.00 -16.34 -12.25
CA ILE A 693 -19.98 -15.43 -12.88
C ILE A 693 -21.31 -16.15 -13.07
N THR A 694 -22.43 -15.47 -12.83
CA THR A 694 -23.76 -15.92 -13.26
C THR A 694 -24.06 -15.35 -14.64
N GLY A 695 -24.55 -16.19 -15.56
CA GLY A 695 -24.79 -15.79 -16.94
C GLY A 695 -25.81 -14.65 -17.11
N GLY A 696 -25.74 -13.93 -18.23
CA GLY A 696 -26.77 -12.97 -18.66
C GLY A 696 -26.69 -11.57 -18.05
N SER A 697 -25.49 -11.01 -17.84
CA SER A 697 -25.31 -9.65 -17.32
C SER A 697 -24.79 -8.68 -18.39
N ASP A 698 -25.44 -7.51 -18.51
CA ASP A 698 -24.97 -6.38 -19.34
C ASP A 698 -23.89 -5.52 -18.63
N ASN A 699 -23.31 -6.04 -17.54
CA ASN A 699 -22.27 -5.33 -16.81
C ASN A 699 -21.01 -5.23 -17.67
N LYS A 700 -20.57 -4.00 -17.97
CA LYS A 700 -19.34 -3.73 -18.73
C LYS A 700 -18.07 -4.35 -18.13
N HIS A 701 -18.09 -4.69 -16.84
CA HIS A 701 -16.97 -5.36 -16.17
C HIS A 701 -16.94 -6.87 -16.42
N ILE A 702 -17.99 -7.46 -16.99
CA ILE A 702 -18.05 -8.86 -17.36
C ILE A 702 -17.67 -9.01 -18.83
N ILE A 703 -16.69 -9.86 -19.09
CA ILE A 703 -16.23 -10.21 -20.43
C ILE A 703 -16.65 -11.65 -20.67
N LEU A 704 -17.38 -11.90 -21.76
CA LEU A 704 -17.85 -13.22 -22.16
C LEU A 704 -17.14 -13.67 -23.44
N SER A 705 -16.94 -14.97 -23.59
CA SER A 705 -16.56 -15.57 -24.86
C SER A 705 -17.74 -15.60 -25.84
N ASP A 706 -17.44 -15.63 -27.14
CA ASP A 706 -18.46 -15.66 -28.20
C ASP A 706 -19.39 -16.90 -28.10
N ASP A 707 -18.88 -18.01 -27.57
CA ASP A 707 -19.65 -19.25 -27.34
C ASP A 707 -20.41 -19.25 -25.99
N GLY A 708 -20.23 -18.22 -25.16
CA GLY A 708 -20.87 -18.08 -23.84
C GLY A 708 -20.39 -19.06 -22.77
N MET A 709 -19.33 -19.84 -23.03
CA MET A 709 -18.86 -20.90 -22.12
C MET A 709 -17.77 -20.44 -21.13
N ALA A 710 -17.17 -19.26 -21.36
CA ALA A 710 -16.19 -18.67 -20.47
C ALA A 710 -16.56 -17.21 -20.17
N SER A 711 -16.34 -16.78 -18.92
CA SER A 711 -16.52 -15.38 -18.54
C SER A 711 -15.64 -14.99 -17.35
N VAL A 712 -15.31 -13.71 -17.30
CA VAL A 712 -14.54 -13.10 -16.20
C VAL A 712 -15.12 -11.74 -15.83
N TRP A 713 -14.93 -11.34 -14.57
CA TRP A 713 -15.07 -9.96 -14.14
C TRP A 713 -13.70 -9.28 -14.11
N ALA A 714 -13.60 -8.02 -14.53
CA ALA A 714 -12.35 -7.24 -14.53
C ALA A 714 -12.52 -5.85 -13.90
N GLY A 715 -11.58 -5.42 -13.05
CA GLY A 715 -11.55 -4.10 -12.41
C GLY A 715 -10.20 -3.77 -11.79
N THR A 716 -10.14 -2.79 -10.90
CA THR A 716 -8.93 -2.52 -10.08
C THR A 716 -9.04 -3.24 -8.74
N ILE A 717 -7.92 -3.62 -8.11
CA ILE A 717 -7.93 -4.21 -6.77
C ILE A 717 -8.61 -3.29 -5.74
N ASP A 718 -8.50 -1.97 -5.91
CA ASP A 718 -9.16 -0.98 -5.07
C ASP A 718 -10.69 -0.93 -5.25
N ASP A 719 -11.27 -1.66 -6.20
CA ASP A 719 -12.72 -1.87 -6.25
C ASP A 719 -13.22 -2.77 -5.12
N LEU A 720 -12.35 -3.57 -4.49
CA LEU A 720 -12.73 -4.44 -3.38
C LEU A 720 -13.32 -3.66 -2.20
N TRP A 721 -12.90 -2.41 -1.97
CA TRP A 721 -13.51 -1.51 -0.97
C TRP A 721 -15.01 -1.27 -1.19
N LYS A 722 -15.52 -1.54 -2.39
CA LYS A 722 -16.92 -1.37 -2.77
C LYS A 722 -17.76 -2.63 -2.57
N LEU A 723 -17.20 -3.75 -2.09
CA LEU A 723 -17.96 -4.98 -1.79
C LEU A 723 -18.78 -4.86 -0.49
N GLY A 724 -18.41 -3.92 0.37
CA GLY A 724 -19.03 -3.70 1.67
C GLY A 724 -17.99 -3.69 2.79
N LYS A 725 -18.39 -3.23 3.96
CA LYS A 725 -17.53 -3.19 5.13
C LYS A 725 -17.24 -4.61 5.66
N PRO A 726 -16.11 -4.82 6.34
CA PRO A 726 -15.84 -6.07 7.03
C PRO A 726 -16.93 -6.40 8.07
N VAL A 727 -17.46 -7.62 8.02
CA VAL A 727 -18.42 -8.20 8.97
C VAL A 727 -18.08 -9.67 9.23
N GLY A 728 -18.67 -10.28 10.25
CA GLY A 728 -18.44 -11.68 10.56
C GLY A 728 -18.74 -12.03 12.00
N MET A 729 -18.53 -13.28 12.36
CA MET A 729 -18.71 -13.75 13.74
C MET A 729 -17.78 -14.91 14.05
N GLY A 730 -17.63 -15.21 15.33
CA GLY A 730 -16.81 -16.33 15.76
C GLY A 730 -15.92 -15.97 16.93
N GLY A 731 -14.94 -16.81 17.21
CA GLY A 731 -13.93 -16.51 18.21
C GLY A 731 -12.98 -17.69 18.39
N PRO A 732 -12.09 -17.62 19.38
CA PRO A 732 -11.10 -18.66 19.55
C PRO A 732 -11.63 -19.90 20.26
N TRP A 733 -12.79 -19.81 20.92
CA TRP A 733 -13.45 -20.93 21.60
C TRP A 733 -14.96 -20.94 21.32
N LYS A 734 -15.50 -22.11 21.01
CA LYS A 734 -16.93 -22.39 21.01
C LYS A 734 -17.14 -23.79 21.56
N ASN A 735 -17.67 -23.87 22.78
CA ASN A 735 -17.76 -25.12 23.55
C ASN A 735 -16.43 -25.88 23.53
N SER A 736 -15.33 -25.16 23.73
CA SER A 736 -13.97 -25.69 23.60
C SER A 736 -13.32 -25.85 24.97
N GLU A 737 -12.47 -26.86 25.14
CA GLU A 737 -11.68 -27.00 26.37
C GLU A 737 -10.69 -25.83 26.51
N ALA A 738 -10.92 -25.00 27.51
CA ALA A 738 -9.97 -24.01 27.98
C ALA A 738 -9.19 -24.59 29.17
N LYS A 739 -7.86 -24.57 29.10
CA LYS A 739 -6.98 -24.97 30.21
C LYS A 739 -6.59 -23.76 31.03
N ARG A 740 -6.55 -23.93 32.35
CA ARG A 740 -6.17 -22.91 33.32
C ARG A 740 -4.85 -22.23 32.93
N GLY A 741 -4.88 -20.91 32.80
CA GLY A 741 -3.70 -20.09 32.57
C GLY A 741 -3.11 -20.18 31.15
N VAL A 742 -3.71 -20.98 30.26
CA VAL A 742 -3.29 -21.08 28.87
C VAL A 742 -4.11 -20.12 28.03
N ALA A 743 -3.42 -19.27 27.26
CA ALA A 743 -4.08 -18.35 26.35
C ALA A 743 -4.66 -19.08 25.13
N SER A 744 -5.83 -18.63 24.68
CA SER A 744 -6.41 -19.05 23.42
C SER A 744 -5.51 -18.66 22.23
N ASP A 745 -5.76 -19.28 21.08
CA ASP A 745 -5.23 -18.74 19.81
C ASP A 745 -5.69 -17.28 19.63
N PRO A 746 -4.85 -16.40 19.03
CA PRO A 746 -5.25 -15.06 18.62
C PRO A 746 -6.44 -15.08 17.66
N TYR A 747 -7.43 -14.22 17.90
CA TYR A 747 -8.57 -13.98 17.04
C TYR A 747 -8.57 -12.55 16.51
N LEU A 748 -8.84 -12.36 15.22
CA LEU A 748 -8.80 -11.05 14.58
C LEU A 748 -9.95 -10.16 15.08
N ILE A 749 -9.63 -8.99 15.63
CA ILE A 749 -10.59 -8.00 16.16
C ILE A 749 -10.45 -6.61 15.52
N GLY A 750 -9.31 -6.34 14.87
CA GLY A 750 -9.04 -5.04 14.26
C GLY A 750 -9.85 -4.74 13.01
N PHE A 751 -10.04 -3.45 12.73
CA PHE A 751 -10.65 -2.93 11.50
C PHE A 751 -12.15 -3.23 11.30
N TYR A 752 -12.83 -3.76 12.33
CA TYR A 752 -14.30 -3.84 12.39
C TYR A 752 -14.85 -2.65 13.18
N ASP A 753 -15.90 -2.00 12.68
CA ASP A 753 -16.46 -0.77 13.25
C ASP A 753 -17.39 -1.01 14.44
N GLN A 754 -18.13 -2.13 14.43
CA GLN A 754 -19.00 -2.55 15.53
C GLN A 754 -18.59 -3.94 16.02
N ARG A 755 -18.30 -4.05 17.31
CA ARG A 755 -17.78 -5.28 17.93
C ARG A 755 -18.51 -5.55 19.23
N THR A 756 -19.05 -6.75 19.38
CA THR A 756 -19.59 -7.26 20.64
C THR A 756 -18.93 -8.58 21.01
N LEU A 757 -18.76 -8.83 22.30
CA LEU A 757 -18.21 -10.06 22.88
C LEU A 757 -19.23 -10.73 23.79
N GLU A 758 -19.33 -12.05 23.70
CA GLU A 758 -20.01 -12.93 24.64
C GLU A 758 -19.02 -13.94 25.24
N LEU A 759 -19.05 -14.11 26.56
CA LEU A 759 -18.27 -15.12 27.28
C LEU A 759 -19.19 -16.02 28.11
N SER A 760 -19.03 -17.33 28.00
CA SER A 760 -19.75 -18.32 28.82
C SER A 760 -18.92 -19.59 29.05
N HIS A 761 -19.32 -20.41 30.03
CA HIS A 761 -18.66 -21.67 30.37
C HIS A 761 -19.64 -22.71 30.94
N ASN A 762 -19.20 -23.98 31.01
CA ASN A 762 -19.95 -25.07 31.63
C ASN A 762 -19.52 -25.44 33.06
N ALA A 763 -18.46 -24.82 33.60
CA ALA A 763 -17.96 -25.14 34.93
C ALA A 763 -19.01 -24.85 36.04
N PRO A 764 -19.03 -25.67 37.13
CA PRO A 764 -19.98 -25.53 38.24
C PRO A 764 -19.65 -24.37 39.19
N GLU A 765 -18.50 -23.73 39.02
CA GLU A 765 -18.02 -22.60 39.82
C GLU A 765 -17.68 -21.41 38.91
N PRO A 766 -17.67 -20.16 39.44
CA PRO A 766 -17.37 -18.98 38.64
C PRO A 766 -15.99 -19.02 37.97
N VAL A 767 -15.93 -18.74 36.67
CA VAL A 767 -14.67 -18.64 35.90
C VAL A 767 -14.31 -17.18 35.71
N THR A 768 -13.06 -16.82 36.01
CA THR A 768 -12.51 -15.51 35.64
C THR A 768 -11.78 -15.64 34.31
N PHE A 769 -12.18 -14.83 33.35
CA PHE A 769 -11.52 -14.69 32.05
C PHE A 769 -10.70 -13.42 32.04
N ARG A 770 -9.41 -13.55 31.73
CA ARG A 770 -8.56 -12.42 31.35
C ARG A 770 -8.66 -12.22 29.85
N ILE A 771 -9.04 -11.02 29.45
CA ILE A 771 -9.16 -10.60 28.06
C ILE A 771 -7.87 -9.86 27.72
N GLU A 772 -7.12 -10.36 26.74
CA GLU A 772 -5.86 -9.77 26.30
C GLU A 772 -5.98 -9.36 24.83
N VAL A 773 -5.40 -8.22 24.49
CA VAL A 773 -5.39 -7.69 23.13
C VAL A 773 -3.98 -7.35 22.69
N GLU A 774 -3.75 -7.34 21.39
CA GLU A 774 -2.47 -7.00 20.79
C GLU A 774 -2.65 -5.86 19.78
N PRO A 775 -2.39 -4.61 20.16
CA PRO A 775 -2.65 -3.45 19.31
C PRO A 775 -1.70 -3.33 18.11
N VAL A 776 -0.48 -3.85 18.24
CA VAL A 776 0.62 -3.62 17.30
C VAL A 776 0.60 -4.65 16.16
N GLY A 777 0.37 -5.93 16.46
CA GLY A 777 0.42 -7.06 15.52
C GLY A 777 1.63 -7.98 15.69
N HIS A 778 2.65 -7.55 16.42
CA HIS A 778 3.83 -8.36 16.78
C HIS A 778 4.23 -8.20 18.27
N GLY A 779 3.23 -7.97 19.11
CA GLY A 779 3.36 -7.74 20.56
C GLY A 779 3.66 -6.29 20.96
N PRO A 780 3.62 -5.99 22.26
CA PRO A 780 3.28 -6.90 23.35
C PRO A 780 1.76 -7.15 23.47
N TRP A 781 1.38 -8.24 24.13
CA TRP A 781 0.01 -8.49 24.58
C TRP A 781 -0.31 -7.62 25.79
N MET A 782 -1.50 -7.04 25.81
CA MET A 782 -1.97 -6.11 26.83
C MET A 782 -3.31 -6.60 27.40
N THR A 783 -3.42 -6.70 28.73
CA THR A 783 -4.71 -6.98 29.37
C THR A 783 -5.69 -5.82 29.12
N TYR A 784 -6.82 -6.14 28.50
CA TYR A 784 -7.92 -5.21 28.29
C TYR A 784 -8.85 -5.19 29.50
N ASP A 785 -9.24 -6.36 30.01
CA ASP A 785 -10.15 -6.51 31.14
C ASP A 785 -10.03 -7.90 31.81
N GLU A 786 -10.52 -8.03 33.03
CA GLU A 786 -10.70 -9.28 33.76
C GLU A 786 -12.14 -9.40 34.26
N VAL A 787 -12.85 -10.41 33.78
CA VAL A 787 -14.28 -10.56 34.06
C VAL A 787 -14.58 -11.92 34.67
N THR A 788 -15.39 -11.95 35.73
CA THR A 788 -15.82 -13.20 36.37
C THR A 788 -17.25 -13.53 35.93
N VAL A 789 -17.41 -14.69 35.30
CA VAL A 789 -18.69 -15.22 34.84
C VAL A 789 -19.14 -16.29 35.83
N VAL A 790 -20.39 -16.19 36.31
CA VAL A 790 -20.97 -17.18 37.22
C VAL A 790 -21.58 -18.35 36.41
N PRO A 791 -21.71 -19.56 37.00
CA PRO A 791 -22.30 -20.71 36.31
C PRO A 791 -23.67 -20.40 35.69
N GLY A 792 -23.87 -20.81 34.44
CA GLY A 792 -25.12 -20.60 33.69
C GLY A 792 -25.35 -19.18 33.17
N ALA A 793 -24.44 -18.23 33.43
CA ALA A 793 -24.53 -16.87 32.90
C ALA A 793 -23.70 -16.67 31.62
N THR A 794 -24.06 -15.63 30.86
CA THR A 794 -23.28 -15.13 29.73
C THR A 794 -22.89 -13.68 29.99
N PHE A 795 -21.60 -13.40 30.04
CA PHE A 795 -21.12 -12.02 30.03
C PHE A 795 -21.23 -11.44 28.62
N ARG A 796 -21.62 -10.17 28.52
CA ARG A 796 -21.82 -9.45 27.26
C ARG A 796 -21.12 -8.11 27.32
N HIS A 797 -20.36 -7.78 26.30
CA HIS A 797 -19.60 -6.54 26.20
C HIS A 797 -19.69 -5.92 24.81
N THR A 798 -19.78 -4.60 24.74
CA THR A 798 -19.71 -3.82 23.50
C THR A 798 -18.46 -2.97 23.53
N PHE A 799 -17.57 -3.13 22.55
CA PHE A 799 -16.37 -2.33 22.48
C PHE A 799 -16.71 -0.90 22.04
N ALA A 800 -16.06 0.09 22.65
CA ALA A 800 -16.22 1.49 22.28
C ALA A 800 -15.77 1.73 20.82
N HIS A 801 -16.31 2.76 20.17
CA HIS A 801 -15.97 3.09 18.79
C HIS A 801 -14.47 3.35 18.60
N GLY A 802 -13.85 4.13 19.51
CA GLY A 802 -12.41 4.42 19.49
C GLY A 802 -11.49 3.27 19.91
N PHE A 803 -12.02 2.11 20.31
CA PHE A 803 -11.17 0.95 20.61
C PHE A 803 -10.53 0.43 19.32
N GLN A 804 -9.22 0.23 19.31
CA GLN A 804 -8.56 -0.52 18.25
C GLN A 804 -7.48 -1.42 18.85
N ALA A 805 -7.47 -2.65 18.36
CA ALA A 805 -6.38 -3.60 18.51
C ALA A 805 -6.40 -4.53 17.29
N ARG A 806 -5.31 -5.24 17.00
CA ARG A 806 -5.27 -6.17 15.87
C ARG A 806 -5.83 -7.53 16.26
N TRP A 807 -5.33 -8.07 17.37
CA TRP A 807 -5.69 -9.38 17.87
C TRP A 807 -6.31 -9.32 19.26
N ILE A 808 -7.17 -10.30 19.58
CA ILE A 808 -7.69 -10.57 20.92
C ILE A 808 -7.48 -12.05 21.27
N ARG A 809 -7.25 -12.35 22.54
CA ARG A 809 -7.21 -13.71 23.08
C ARG A 809 -7.73 -13.76 24.51
N PHE A 810 -8.02 -14.96 25.00
CA PHE A 810 -8.64 -15.17 26.31
C PHE A 810 -7.85 -16.16 27.14
N VAL A 811 -7.81 -15.96 28.45
CA VAL A 811 -7.20 -16.87 29.43
C VAL A 811 -8.21 -17.17 30.51
N ALA A 812 -8.52 -18.45 30.74
CA ALA A 812 -9.39 -18.87 31.84
C ALA A 812 -8.56 -19.14 33.11
N ASN A 813 -9.06 -18.78 34.28
CA ASN A 813 -8.38 -19.04 35.56
C ASN A 813 -8.53 -20.49 36.07
N ARG A 814 -9.31 -21.32 35.36
CA ARG A 814 -9.55 -22.74 35.66
C ARG A 814 -9.83 -23.51 34.38
N ASP A 815 -9.73 -24.83 34.47
CA ASP A 815 -10.14 -25.72 33.39
C ASP A 815 -11.67 -25.67 33.27
N CYS A 816 -12.17 -25.47 32.04
CA CYS A 816 -13.60 -25.48 31.74
C CYS A 816 -13.82 -25.69 30.24
N GLU A 817 -15.04 -26.06 29.85
CA GLU A 817 -15.49 -25.83 28.47
C GLU A 817 -16.01 -24.40 28.38
N ALA A 818 -15.48 -23.60 27.46
CA ALA A 818 -15.80 -22.19 27.33
C ALA A 818 -16.20 -21.82 25.89
N THR A 819 -16.96 -20.73 25.80
CA THR A 819 -17.23 -20.02 24.55
C THR A 819 -16.78 -18.58 24.70
N ALA A 820 -15.99 -18.10 23.73
CA ALA A 820 -15.66 -16.70 23.56
C ALA A 820 -16.07 -16.29 22.14
N TRP A 821 -17.19 -15.58 22.04
CA TRP A 821 -17.86 -15.32 20.78
C TRP A 821 -17.95 -13.83 20.50
N LEU A 822 -17.33 -13.39 19.41
CA LEU A 822 -17.39 -12.05 18.89
C LEU A 822 -18.35 -11.97 17.71
N THR A 823 -18.97 -10.80 17.56
CA THR A 823 -19.83 -10.49 16.43
C THR A 823 -19.48 -9.10 15.89
N TYR A 824 -19.34 -9.04 14.57
CA TYR A 824 -19.01 -7.85 13.81
C TYR A 824 -20.15 -7.54 12.83
N ARG A 825 -20.67 -6.32 12.87
CA ARG A 825 -21.88 -5.90 12.15
C ARG A 825 -21.63 -4.69 11.31
#